data_AF-A0AAU9JIE0-F1
#
_entry.id   AF-A0AAU9JIE0-F1
#
_cell.length_a   1.000
_cell.length_b   1.000
_cell.length_c   1.000
_cell.angle_alpha   90.00
_cell.angle_beta   90.00
_cell.angle_gamma   90.00
#
_symmetry.space_group_name_H-M   'P 1'
#
loop_
_entity.id
_entity.type
_entity.pdbx_description
1 polymer ?
#
loop_
_entity_poly.entity_id
_entity_poly.type
_entity_poly.pdbx_seq_one_letter_code
_entity_poly.pdbx_strand_id
1 'polypeptide(L)'
;MESKKKTKQGKGKKPSNVAKLAMQARIEAEHEEEEKLQQEALRKQKEAEEELKRQEEERHRQEEIEKRKKERKEKKQEMKRLGLYRTPQQIENDRKDEEAKKRFLELGLVKTSDIVTPMGLPDGRNRKKREQFKPKPVEEVKIEENKGEDVEDDLVSEKLPKRKKSRAISENSDGTNEEKKIEEAKIRYKAPIVCILGHVDTGKTKLLDKIRRTNVQASEAGGITQQIGATMFPADAIETLTQKLPNLSLSIDVPGLLIIDTPGHESFSNLRSRGSSLCNIGILVVDIMHGLENQTIESLSIFKTKNIPFIVALNKIDRLYEWSPSKDEAFLTTFNKQSGHVQSEFMRRAKETILEFNHKGYNAALYYENPDPEEYISLVPTSAITGEGIPDMLGLILNIAQTKLRSSIIYQPKLEATVMEVKTIEGLGTTIDVILMNGVIKEDDNIIVSGFNGPISTRVRALLTPMPLREMRVKGEYLHHKALRASMGVKISAQGLDHTMAGSPLFIAKNEEEIPRLQEEVQKEITEIFKSINNKDKGVHVQASTVGSLEALLEFLKQSKIPVSSINIGPVFKKDIMKAQTQIEKGNEKQYATVMAFDVKITPEAQEYADSCGVKIISDNIIFHLFDRFTKYVEDIRKQERLEGKGKDAVFPCLLKIVEIVKNSDPITLRVDVVDGVLKVGTPLCIHEKEDLIIGKVESIELNDENIELQRPGQGSVVIKLKGLNPEQDAYEAGRDFEEIDELSSWITRESIDLLKDYYRDEMTMNDWKLVKAFKIKYEID
;
A
#
# COMPACT_ATOMS: atom_id res chain seq x y z
N MET A 1 -91.45 24.21 -0.05
CA MET A 1 -92.48 24.59 -1.04
C MET A 1 -91.85 24.56 -2.41
N GLU A 2 -92.38 23.69 -3.26
CA GLU A 2 -92.03 23.53 -4.66
C GLU A 2 -92.27 24.81 -5.47
N SER A 3 -91.44 25.06 -6.47
CA SER A 3 -91.97 25.31 -7.82
C SER A 3 -90.96 24.92 -8.91
N LYS A 4 -91.24 23.77 -9.54
CA LYS A 4 -90.67 23.36 -10.82
C LYS A 4 -91.25 24.22 -11.95
N LYS A 5 -90.44 24.63 -12.94
CA LYS A 5 -90.83 24.59 -14.36
C LYS A 5 -89.65 24.69 -15.34
N LYS A 6 -89.22 23.51 -15.77
CA LYS A 6 -88.85 23.05 -17.13
C LYS A 6 -88.35 24.05 -18.20
N THR A 7 -87.08 23.84 -18.57
CA THR A 7 -86.50 23.68 -19.94
C THR A 7 -86.95 24.60 -21.09
N LYS A 8 -85.98 25.35 -21.62
CA LYS A 8 -85.76 25.54 -23.07
C LYS A 8 -84.25 25.46 -23.38
N GLN A 9 -83.89 24.55 -24.28
CA GLN A 9 -82.56 24.41 -24.87
C GLN A 9 -82.16 25.71 -25.59
N GLY A 10 -80.97 26.23 -25.29
CA GLY A 10 -80.30 27.28 -26.03
C GLY A 10 -78.87 26.83 -26.36
N LYS A 11 -78.57 26.73 -27.66
CA LYS A 11 -77.30 26.28 -28.23
C LYS A 11 -76.10 27.03 -27.64
N GLY A 12 -75.25 26.33 -26.87
CA GLY A 12 -73.93 26.83 -26.50
C GLY A 12 -73.02 26.91 -27.72
N LYS A 13 -72.65 28.13 -28.14
CA LYS A 13 -71.59 28.36 -29.12
C LYS A 13 -70.28 27.79 -28.56
N LYS A 14 -69.72 26.79 -29.24
CA LYS A 14 -68.33 26.33 -29.00
C LYS A 14 -67.39 27.54 -29.14
N PRO A 15 -66.38 27.71 -28.26
CA PRO A 15 -65.38 28.75 -28.45
C PRO A 15 -64.72 28.53 -29.81
N SER A 16 -64.51 29.59 -30.59
CA SER A 16 -63.81 29.47 -31.87
C SER A 16 -62.40 28.91 -31.63
N ASN A 17 -61.89 28.10 -32.55
CA ASN A 17 -60.53 27.53 -32.46
C ASN A 17 -59.46 28.59 -32.17
N VAL A 18 -59.70 29.84 -32.59
CA VAL A 18 -58.81 30.99 -32.37
C VAL A 18 -58.67 31.34 -30.87
N ALA A 19 -59.74 31.27 -30.08
CA ALA A 19 -59.69 31.60 -28.66
C ALA A 19 -58.95 30.52 -27.83
N LYS A 20 -59.06 29.25 -28.23
CA LYS A 20 -58.31 28.15 -27.60
C LYS A 20 -56.83 28.19 -27.94
N LEU A 21 -56.49 28.48 -29.20
CA LEU A 21 -55.10 28.65 -29.64
C LEU A 21 -54.42 29.85 -28.94
N ALA A 22 -55.13 30.97 -28.77
CA ALA A 22 -54.59 32.13 -28.07
C ALA A 22 -54.36 31.89 -26.57
N MET A 23 -55.20 31.07 -25.92
CA MET A 23 -55.02 30.69 -24.51
C MET A 23 -53.88 29.68 -24.34
N GLN A 24 -53.77 28.71 -25.24
CA GLN A 24 -52.68 27.72 -25.26
C GLN A 24 -51.32 28.40 -25.47
N ALA A 25 -51.22 29.34 -26.43
CA ALA A 25 -50.00 30.09 -26.70
C ALA A 25 -49.58 31.00 -25.53
N ARG A 26 -50.53 31.50 -24.73
CA ARG A 26 -50.21 32.27 -23.51
C ARG A 26 -49.66 31.38 -22.40
N ILE A 27 -50.26 30.22 -22.20
CA ILE A 27 -49.79 29.25 -21.18
C ILE A 27 -48.40 28.72 -21.56
N GLU A 28 -48.15 28.44 -22.84
CA GLU A 28 -46.83 28.01 -23.32
C GLU A 28 -45.77 29.12 -23.15
N ALA A 29 -46.13 30.38 -23.41
CA ALA A 29 -45.23 31.51 -23.19
C ALA A 29 -44.90 31.73 -21.70
N GLU A 30 -45.89 31.63 -20.81
CA GLU A 30 -45.67 31.71 -19.35
C GLU A 30 -44.78 30.57 -18.84
N HIS A 31 -44.97 29.34 -19.37
CA HIS A 31 -44.18 28.18 -18.99
C HIS A 31 -42.72 28.25 -19.51
N GLU A 32 -42.51 28.80 -20.70
CA GLU A 32 -41.16 29.11 -21.22
C GLU A 32 -40.45 30.19 -20.40
N GLU A 33 -41.21 31.18 -19.90
CA GLU A 33 -40.67 32.25 -19.07
C GLU A 33 -40.27 31.73 -17.68
N GLU A 34 -41.09 30.88 -17.07
CA GLU A 34 -40.75 30.18 -15.81
C GLU A 34 -39.55 29.23 -15.96
N GLU A 35 -39.45 28.46 -17.04
CA GLU A 35 -38.30 27.59 -17.29
C GLU A 35 -37.01 28.39 -17.46
N LYS A 36 -37.05 29.53 -18.16
CA LYS A 36 -35.88 30.42 -18.27
C LYS A 36 -35.46 30.98 -16.92
N LEU A 37 -36.42 31.37 -16.09
CA LEU A 37 -36.15 31.91 -14.76
C LEU A 37 -35.56 30.85 -13.81
N GLN A 38 -36.05 29.60 -13.90
CA GLN A 38 -35.49 28.46 -13.16
C GLN A 38 -34.09 28.08 -13.64
N GLN A 39 -33.84 28.08 -14.95
CA GLN A 39 -32.50 27.83 -15.50
C GLN A 39 -31.49 28.91 -15.10
N GLU A 40 -31.92 30.19 -15.08
CA GLU A 40 -31.06 31.29 -14.64
C GLU A 40 -30.75 31.22 -13.14
N ALA A 41 -31.73 30.85 -12.31
CA ALA A 41 -31.54 30.62 -10.88
C ALA A 41 -30.56 29.45 -10.61
N LEU A 42 -30.71 28.33 -11.32
CA LEU A 42 -29.82 27.18 -11.21
C LEU A 42 -28.39 27.52 -11.64
N ARG A 43 -28.24 28.35 -12.68
CA ARG A 43 -26.93 28.80 -13.16
C ARG A 43 -26.23 29.69 -12.14
N LYS A 44 -26.95 30.66 -11.55
CA LYS A 44 -26.42 31.51 -10.46
C LYS A 44 -26.04 30.70 -9.22
N GLN A 45 -26.80 29.65 -8.90
CA GLN A 45 -26.49 28.77 -7.78
C GLN A 45 -25.21 27.95 -8.02
N LYS A 46 -25.02 27.43 -9.25
CA LYS A 46 -23.78 26.74 -9.64
C LYS A 46 -22.57 27.67 -9.68
N GLU A 47 -22.73 28.90 -10.17
CA GLU A 47 -21.65 29.89 -10.18
C GLU A 47 -21.22 30.25 -8.75
N ALA A 48 -22.17 30.41 -7.81
CA ALA A 48 -21.86 30.65 -6.40
C ALA A 48 -21.18 29.45 -5.71
N GLU A 49 -21.59 28.23 -6.05
CA GLU A 49 -20.99 26.99 -5.50
C GLU A 49 -19.55 26.77 -6.03
N GLU A 50 -19.31 27.07 -7.31
CA GLU A 50 -17.96 27.06 -7.89
C GLU A 50 -17.05 28.13 -7.27
N GLU A 51 -17.58 29.31 -6.98
CA GLU A 51 -16.81 30.40 -6.36
C GLU A 51 -16.45 30.08 -4.90
N LEU A 52 -17.37 29.49 -4.13
CA LEU A 52 -17.09 29.00 -2.78
C LEU A 52 -15.98 27.93 -2.80
N LYS A 53 -16.05 26.99 -3.75
CA LYS A 53 -15.07 25.91 -3.90
C LYS A 53 -13.68 26.44 -4.25
N ARG A 54 -13.60 27.47 -5.12
CA ARG A 54 -12.34 28.16 -5.42
C ARG A 54 -11.75 28.86 -4.19
N GLN A 55 -12.58 29.49 -3.36
CA GLN A 55 -12.12 30.14 -2.13
C GLN A 55 -11.61 29.13 -1.10
N GLU A 56 -12.24 27.96 -0.97
CA GLU A 56 -11.76 26.87 -0.10
C GLU A 56 -10.43 26.27 -0.60
N GLU A 57 -10.30 26.03 -1.91
CA GLU A 57 -9.05 25.55 -2.51
C GLU A 57 -7.89 26.55 -2.32
N GLU A 58 -8.17 27.86 -2.43
CA GLU A 58 -7.17 28.90 -2.24
C GLU A 58 -6.73 29.03 -0.77
N ARG A 59 -7.67 28.88 0.18
CA ARG A 59 -7.34 28.80 1.63
C ARG A 59 -6.47 27.58 1.95
N HIS A 60 -6.85 26.39 1.48
CA HIS A 60 -6.07 25.18 1.71
C HIS A 60 -4.65 25.29 1.12
N ARG A 61 -4.52 25.91 -0.07
CA ARG A 61 -3.22 26.18 -0.69
C ARG A 61 -2.38 27.17 0.13
N GLN A 62 -2.98 28.21 0.72
CA GLN A 62 -2.27 29.15 1.60
C GLN A 62 -1.81 28.48 2.90
N GLU A 63 -2.65 27.65 3.51
CA GLU A 63 -2.31 26.87 4.72
C GLU A 63 -1.15 25.90 4.47
N GLU A 64 -1.14 25.20 3.33
CA GLU A 64 -0.01 24.33 2.93
C GLU A 64 1.29 25.12 2.73
N ILE A 65 1.21 26.31 2.13
CA ILE A 65 2.37 27.18 1.92
C ILE A 65 2.93 27.66 3.27
N GLU A 66 2.07 28.03 4.22
CA GLU A 66 2.51 28.40 5.57
C GLU A 66 3.12 27.22 6.33
N LYS A 67 2.51 26.04 6.24
CA LYS A 67 3.03 24.81 6.85
C LYS A 67 4.42 24.46 6.31
N ARG A 68 4.62 24.51 4.99
CA ARG A 68 5.93 24.30 4.35
C ARG A 68 6.95 25.37 4.73
N LYS A 69 6.54 26.63 4.92
CA LYS A 69 7.43 27.70 5.41
C LYS A 69 7.85 27.46 6.86
N LYS A 70 6.95 26.96 7.71
CA LYS A 70 7.22 26.62 9.11
C LYS A 70 8.17 25.43 9.21
N GLU A 71 7.90 24.35 8.48
CA GLU A 71 8.78 23.17 8.39
C GLU A 71 10.18 23.52 7.85
N ARG A 72 10.28 24.41 6.85
CA ARG A 72 11.57 24.89 6.35
C ARG A 72 12.33 25.71 7.38
N LYS A 73 11.65 26.53 8.19
CA LYS A 73 12.28 27.31 9.27
C LYS A 73 12.78 26.39 10.38
N GLU A 74 11.99 25.40 10.77
CA GLU A 74 12.33 24.40 11.78
C GLU A 74 13.52 23.54 11.32
N LYS A 75 13.49 22.97 10.10
CA LYS A 75 14.64 22.25 9.52
C LYS A 75 15.89 23.11 9.42
N LYS A 76 15.75 24.40 9.10
CA LYS A 76 16.88 25.33 9.02
C LYS A 76 17.47 25.63 10.41
N GLN A 77 16.65 25.70 11.45
CA GLN A 77 17.10 25.85 12.84
C GLN A 77 17.73 24.56 13.36
N GLU A 78 17.17 23.40 13.03
CA GLU A 78 17.69 22.09 13.38
C GLU A 78 19.06 21.82 12.71
N MET A 79 19.19 22.11 11.42
CA MET A 79 20.46 22.04 10.69
C MET A 79 21.52 22.99 11.26
N LYS A 80 21.12 24.16 11.77
CA LYS A 80 22.03 25.09 12.48
C LYS A 80 22.46 24.53 13.84
N ARG A 81 21.54 23.91 14.60
CA ARG A 81 21.83 23.27 15.89
C ARG A 81 22.78 22.08 15.75
N LEU A 82 22.66 21.31 14.67
CA LEU A 82 23.51 20.15 14.39
C LEU A 82 24.85 20.50 13.71
N GLY A 83 25.15 21.79 13.51
CA GLY A 83 26.39 22.24 12.85
C GLY A 83 26.50 21.87 11.36
N LEU A 84 25.39 21.43 10.74
CA LEU A 84 25.32 20.93 9.36
C LEU A 84 24.84 22.00 8.35
N TYR A 85 24.47 23.19 8.83
CA TYR A 85 24.02 24.31 7.99
C TYR A 85 25.20 25.06 7.37
N ARG A 86 25.48 24.83 6.08
CA ARG A 86 26.50 25.57 5.33
C ARG A 86 25.93 26.84 4.73
N THR A 87 26.66 27.95 4.83
CA THR A 87 26.28 29.20 4.15
C THR A 87 26.53 29.09 2.64
N PRO A 88 25.85 29.87 1.78
CA PRO A 88 26.09 29.87 0.34
C PRO A 88 27.57 30.10 -0.04
N GLN A 89 28.28 30.93 0.71
CA GLN A 89 29.73 31.15 0.54
C GLN A 89 30.58 29.92 0.93
N GLN A 90 30.19 29.15 1.95
CA GLN A 90 30.88 27.90 2.30
C GLN A 90 30.65 26.82 1.23
N ILE A 91 29.45 26.72 0.67
CA ILE A 91 29.13 25.79 -0.41
C ILE A 91 29.93 26.14 -1.68
N GLU A 92 30.08 27.43 -1.98
CA GLU A 92 30.87 27.89 -3.14
C GLU A 92 32.37 27.61 -2.97
N ASN A 93 32.91 27.78 -1.75
CA ASN A 93 34.30 27.46 -1.45
C ASN A 93 34.56 25.94 -1.49
N ASP A 94 33.65 25.13 -0.96
CA ASP A 94 33.74 23.66 -1.03
C ASP A 94 33.69 23.16 -2.48
N ARG A 95 32.88 23.79 -3.34
CA ARG A 95 32.83 23.49 -4.78
C ARG A 95 34.14 23.80 -5.49
N LYS A 96 34.77 24.95 -5.17
CA LYS A 96 36.07 25.34 -5.72
C LYS A 96 37.18 24.40 -5.25
N ASP A 97 37.11 23.92 -4.01
CA ASP A 97 38.04 22.93 -3.47
C ASP A 97 37.84 21.52 -4.09
N GLU A 98 36.61 21.10 -4.36
CA GLU A 98 36.35 19.85 -5.08
C GLU A 98 36.77 19.91 -6.55
N GLU A 99 36.55 21.05 -7.24
CA GLU A 99 37.02 21.25 -8.61
C GLU A 99 38.55 21.30 -8.69
N ALA A 100 39.21 21.90 -7.70
CA ALA A 100 40.66 21.85 -7.57
C ALA A 100 41.14 20.41 -7.35
N LYS A 101 40.53 19.65 -6.43
CA LYS A 101 40.88 18.24 -6.17
C LYS A 101 40.66 17.35 -7.39
N LYS A 102 39.59 17.55 -8.17
CA LYS A 102 39.37 16.85 -9.44
C LYS A 102 40.44 17.16 -10.48
N ARG A 103 40.84 18.44 -10.61
CA ARG A 103 41.96 18.83 -11.48
C ARG A 103 43.29 18.19 -11.04
N PHE A 104 43.55 18.10 -9.74
CA PHE A 104 44.75 17.43 -9.22
C PHE A 104 44.72 15.90 -9.42
N LEU A 105 43.54 15.29 -9.43
CA LEU A 105 43.34 13.86 -9.72
C LEU A 105 43.53 13.56 -11.22
N GLU A 106 43.01 14.40 -12.11
CA GLU A 106 43.20 14.28 -13.57
C GLU A 106 44.66 14.50 -14.00
N LEU A 107 45.41 15.33 -13.26
CA LEU A 107 46.85 15.54 -13.46
C LEU A 107 47.73 14.48 -12.78
N GLY A 108 47.14 13.48 -12.11
CA GLY A 108 47.86 12.35 -11.51
C GLY A 108 48.69 12.70 -10.26
N LEU A 109 48.43 13.85 -9.63
CA LEU A 109 49.21 14.38 -8.50
C LEU A 109 48.70 13.89 -7.12
N VAL A 110 47.55 13.21 -7.06
CA VAL A 110 46.94 12.67 -5.83
C VAL A 110 46.42 11.25 -6.11
N LYS A 111 46.58 10.31 -5.16
CA LYS A 111 46.07 8.93 -5.29
C LYS A 111 44.64 8.83 -4.80
N THR A 112 43.84 7.95 -5.41
CA THR A 112 42.43 7.69 -5.08
C THR A 112 42.21 7.26 -3.62
N SER A 113 43.23 6.78 -2.92
CA SER A 113 43.18 6.39 -1.50
C SER A 113 43.07 7.56 -0.52
N ASP A 114 43.31 8.80 -0.95
CA ASP A 114 43.33 9.97 -0.06
C ASP A 114 41.97 10.71 0.00
N ILE A 115 40.94 10.20 -0.68
CA ILE A 115 39.58 10.77 -0.66
C ILE A 115 38.70 9.94 0.28
N VAL A 116 38.62 10.34 1.55
CA VAL A 116 37.62 9.80 2.49
C VAL A 116 36.41 10.74 2.53
N THR A 117 35.30 10.30 1.95
CA THR A 117 33.97 10.90 2.16
C THR A 117 33.40 10.35 3.46
N PRO A 118 32.95 11.17 4.44
CA PRO A 118 32.35 10.64 5.65
C PRO A 118 30.93 10.15 5.37
N MET A 119 30.75 8.84 5.15
CA MET A 119 29.49 8.15 5.42
C MET A 119 29.63 7.40 6.74
N GLY A 120 28.80 7.75 7.72
CA GLY A 120 28.24 6.86 8.75
C GLY A 120 29.18 6.07 9.66
N LEU A 121 29.20 6.51 10.93
CA LEU A 121 29.50 5.76 12.19
C LEU A 121 30.96 5.39 12.51
N PRO A 122 31.44 5.75 13.71
CA PRO A 122 32.51 5.01 14.39
C PRO A 122 32.00 4.28 15.64
N ASP A 123 32.04 2.95 15.58
CA ASP A 123 32.25 2.12 16.77
C ASP A 123 33.75 2.12 17.11
N GLY A 124 34.07 2.12 18.40
CA GLY A 124 35.41 2.40 18.90
C GLY A 124 36.37 1.22 18.81
N ARG A 125 37.66 1.52 18.56
CA ARG A 125 38.83 0.99 19.32
C ARG A 125 40.17 1.51 18.75
N ASN A 126 40.91 2.17 19.64
CA ASN A 126 42.37 2.24 19.82
C ASN A 126 43.36 2.27 18.61
N ARG A 127 43.98 3.46 18.48
CA ARG A 127 45.41 3.78 18.68
C ARG A 127 46.50 3.08 17.82
N LYS A 128 47.22 3.97 17.10
CA LYS A 128 48.68 4.28 17.16
C LYS A 128 49.55 3.92 15.94
N LYS A 129 50.35 4.95 15.59
CA LYS A 129 51.65 5.03 14.89
C LYS A 129 51.69 5.03 13.36
N ARG A 130 52.00 6.21 12.83
CA ARG A 130 52.72 6.48 11.56
C ARG A 130 54.23 6.48 11.84
N GLU A 131 55.00 5.79 11.01
CA GLU A 131 56.43 5.97 10.70
C GLU A 131 56.73 4.95 9.57
N GLN A 132 57.53 5.13 8.51
CA GLN A 132 58.22 6.23 7.84
C GLN A 132 58.88 5.57 6.59
N PHE A 133 58.91 6.26 5.42
CA PHE A 133 59.94 6.16 4.35
C PHE A 133 60.20 4.78 3.66
N LYS A 134 60.64 4.63 2.40
CA LYS A 134 61.09 5.44 1.25
C LYS A 134 61.06 4.49 0.02
N PRO A 135 60.98 4.98 -1.23
CA PRO A 135 60.73 4.15 -2.41
C PRO A 135 61.99 3.86 -3.25
N LYS A 136 61.84 2.90 -4.20
CA LYS A 136 62.50 2.68 -5.51
C LYS A 136 63.03 1.24 -5.68
N PRO A 137 63.26 0.74 -6.92
CA PRO A 137 62.60 1.02 -8.19
C PRO A 137 62.21 -0.26 -8.97
N VAL A 138 61.60 0.01 -10.12
CA VAL A 138 61.08 -0.84 -11.20
C VAL A 138 62.12 -1.80 -11.79
N GLU A 139 61.70 -3.00 -12.18
CA GLU A 139 62.19 -3.64 -13.41
C GLU A 139 61.14 -4.55 -14.06
N GLU A 140 61.11 -4.47 -15.39
CA GLU A 140 60.21 -5.10 -16.36
C GLU A 140 60.45 -6.61 -16.46
N VAL A 141 59.40 -7.44 -16.65
CA VAL A 141 59.51 -8.65 -17.48
C VAL A 141 58.17 -8.96 -18.17
N LYS A 142 58.36 -9.43 -19.40
CA LYS A 142 57.46 -9.82 -20.48
C LYS A 142 56.53 -10.99 -20.17
N ILE A 143 55.52 -11.04 -21.04
CA ILE A 143 54.55 -12.09 -21.36
C ILE A 143 55.25 -13.41 -21.69
N GLU A 144 54.71 -14.53 -21.18
CA GLU A 144 54.74 -15.84 -21.85
C GLU A 144 53.38 -16.56 -21.69
N GLU A 145 53.01 -17.24 -22.76
CA GLU A 145 51.79 -18.02 -23.01
C GLU A 145 51.83 -19.41 -22.36
N ASN A 146 50.67 -19.99 -22.06
CA ASN A 146 50.33 -21.44 -22.17
C ASN A 146 48.83 -21.59 -21.81
N LYS A 147 47.91 -22.03 -22.69
CA LYS A 147 47.64 -23.36 -23.30
C LYS A 147 47.20 -24.48 -22.32
N GLY A 148 46.01 -25.01 -22.61
CA GLY A 148 45.48 -26.33 -22.20
C GLY A 148 44.64 -26.31 -20.91
N GLU A 149 43.53 -27.02 -20.76
CA GLU A 149 42.90 -28.11 -21.53
C GLU A 149 41.43 -28.29 -21.07
N ASP A 150 40.63 -28.86 -21.98
CA ASP A 150 39.24 -29.30 -21.83
C ASP A 150 39.09 -30.53 -20.92
N VAL A 151 37.91 -30.71 -20.33
CA VAL A 151 37.46 -32.01 -19.76
C VAL A 151 36.00 -32.26 -20.15
N GLU A 152 35.81 -33.15 -21.14
CA GLU A 152 34.63 -34.02 -21.28
C GLU A 152 34.91 -35.33 -20.54
N ASP A 153 33.87 -35.99 -20.01
CA ASP A 153 33.90 -37.44 -19.86
C ASP A 153 32.51 -38.09 -19.87
N ASP A 154 32.53 -39.34 -20.34
CA ASP A 154 31.50 -40.05 -21.07
C ASP A 154 30.59 -41.01 -20.25
N LEU A 155 29.61 -41.54 -20.98
CA LEU A 155 28.55 -42.51 -20.67
C LEU A 155 28.98 -43.88 -20.06
N VAL A 156 28.07 -44.50 -19.29
CA VAL A 156 27.95 -45.97 -19.16
C VAL A 156 26.50 -46.44 -19.37
N SER A 157 26.42 -47.55 -20.11
CA SER A 157 25.33 -48.32 -20.70
C SER A 157 24.33 -48.99 -19.77
N GLU A 158 23.09 -49.20 -20.27
CA GLU A 158 22.43 -50.52 -20.22
C GLU A 158 21.36 -50.69 -21.33
N LYS A 159 21.19 -51.93 -21.80
CA LYS A 159 20.64 -52.35 -23.10
C LYS A 159 19.43 -53.30 -22.93
N LEU A 160 18.44 -53.14 -23.84
CA LEU A 160 17.49 -54.12 -24.43
C LEU A 160 16.23 -54.61 -23.65
N PRO A 161 15.16 -55.13 -24.32
CA PRO A 161 14.86 -55.18 -25.77
C PRO A 161 13.43 -54.76 -26.21
N LYS A 162 13.33 -54.45 -27.52
CA LYS A 162 12.09 -54.37 -28.31
C LYS A 162 11.54 -55.77 -28.64
N ARG A 163 10.23 -55.95 -28.66
CA ARG A 163 9.54 -57.03 -29.41
C ARG A 163 8.37 -56.46 -30.22
N LYS A 164 8.37 -56.74 -31.52
CA LYS A 164 7.35 -56.37 -32.51
C LYS A 164 6.26 -57.47 -32.62
N LYS A 165 5.10 -57.02 -33.15
CA LYS A 165 4.12 -57.68 -34.05
C LYS A 165 2.76 -58.13 -33.48
N SER A 166 1.76 -57.35 -33.94
CA SER A 166 0.56 -57.77 -34.70
C SER A 166 -0.61 -58.45 -33.98
N ARG A 167 -1.77 -57.79 -34.01
CA ARG A 167 -2.95 -58.29 -34.73
C ARG A 167 -3.94 -57.15 -35.02
N ALA A 168 -4.49 -57.20 -36.22
CA ALA A 168 -5.43 -56.23 -36.78
C ALA A 168 -6.89 -56.64 -36.52
N ILE A 169 -7.79 -55.68 -36.82
CA ILE A 169 -9.23 -55.78 -37.11
C ILE A 169 -10.16 -55.52 -35.92
N SER A 170 -10.68 -54.29 -35.84
CA SER A 170 -12.05 -54.02 -36.32
C SER A 170 -12.25 -52.51 -36.43
N GLU A 171 -12.33 -52.03 -37.68
CA GLU A 171 -12.92 -50.76 -38.02
C GLU A 171 -14.43 -50.87 -37.81
N ASN A 172 -15.00 -49.98 -37.00
CA ASN A 172 -16.14 -49.17 -37.44
C ASN A 172 -16.50 -48.08 -36.43
N SER A 173 -16.76 -46.91 -37.00
CA SER A 173 -17.50 -45.75 -36.49
C SER A 173 -17.00 -45.08 -35.20
N ASP A 174 -16.19 -44.01 -35.36
CA ASP A 174 -16.33 -42.80 -34.54
C ASP A 174 -15.49 -41.64 -35.10
N GLY A 175 -15.94 -41.05 -36.21
CA GLY A 175 -15.32 -39.84 -36.81
C GLY A 175 -15.43 -38.58 -35.93
N THR A 176 -16.08 -38.65 -34.77
CA THR A 176 -16.31 -37.51 -33.87
C THR A 176 -15.46 -37.54 -32.59
N ASN A 177 -14.75 -38.64 -32.32
CA ASN A 177 -13.94 -38.80 -31.11
C ASN A 177 -12.45 -38.55 -31.33
N GLU A 178 -11.93 -38.74 -32.55
CA GLU A 178 -10.54 -38.42 -32.85
C GLU A 178 -10.31 -36.92 -32.99
N GLU A 179 -11.24 -36.14 -33.57
CA GLU A 179 -11.10 -34.68 -33.65
C GLU A 179 -11.09 -34.01 -32.26
N LYS A 180 -11.92 -34.50 -31.33
CA LYS A 180 -11.91 -34.05 -29.92
C LYS A 180 -10.65 -34.49 -29.17
N LYS A 181 -10.14 -35.71 -29.41
CA LYS A 181 -8.87 -36.19 -28.84
C LYS A 181 -7.65 -35.47 -29.44
N ILE A 182 -7.74 -35.01 -30.69
CA ILE A 182 -6.70 -34.23 -31.36
C ILE A 182 -6.69 -32.77 -30.85
N GLU A 183 -7.85 -32.18 -30.50
CA GLU A 183 -7.93 -30.89 -29.78
C GLU A 183 -7.46 -30.97 -28.32
N GLU A 184 -7.73 -32.08 -27.63
CA GLU A 184 -7.25 -32.31 -26.26
C GLU A 184 -5.72 -32.49 -26.18
N ALA A 185 -5.05 -32.84 -27.29
CA ALA A 185 -3.65 -33.22 -27.30
C ALA A 185 -2.62 -32.11 -27.63
N LYS A 186 -2.99 -30.83 -27.84
CA LYS A 186 -2.00 -29.79 -28.23
C LYS A 186 -2.19 -28.38 -27.67
N ILE A 187 -2.72 -28.20 -26.46
CA ILE A 187 -2.54 -26.91 -25.75
C ILE A 187 -1.50 -27.09 -24.65
N ARG A 188 -0.27 -26.69 -24.98
CA ARG A 188 0.85 -26.69 -24.03
C ARG A 188 0.69 -25.57 -22.98
N TYR A 189 0.10 -24.44 -23.37
CA TYR A 189 0.05 -23.23 -22.54
C TYR A 189 -1.38 -22.67 -22.42
N LYS A 190 -1.73 -22.19 -21.23
CA LYS A 190 -2.94 -21.41 -20.95
C LYS A 190 -2.71 -19.92 -21.28
N ALA A 191 -3.78 -19.13 -21.39
CA ALA A 191 -3.63 -17.69 -21.55
C ALA A 191 -3.03 -17.09 -20.26
N PRO A 192 -1.97 -16.28 -20.35
CA PRO A 192 -1.47 -15.50 -19.23
C PRO A 192 -2.58 -14.59 -18.66
N ILE A 193 -2.66 -14.53 -17.33
CA ILE A 193 -3.58 -13.64 -16.63
C ILE A 193 -2.85 -12.34 -16.31
N VAL A 194 -3.34 -11.24 -16.87
CA VAL A 194 -2.74 -9.90 -16.76
C VAL A 194 -3.63 -9.02 -15.91
N CYS A 195 -3.13 -8.36 -14.86
CA CYS A 195 -3.88 -7.31 -14.18
C CYS A 195 -3.46 -5.93 -14.68
N ILE A 196 -4.42 -5.01 -14.75
CA ILE A 196 -4.13 -3.59 -14.98
C ILE A 196 -4.42 -2.79 -13.70
N LEU A 197 -3.40 -2.11 -13.18
CA LEU A 197 -3.44 -1.28 -11.98
C LEU A 197 -3.02 0.16 -12.31
N GLY A 198 -3.25 1.11 -11.39
CA GLY A 198 -2.91 2.52 -11.57
C GLY A 198 -3.92 3.47 -10.91
N HIS A 199 -3.56 4.74 -10.77
CA HIS A 199 -4.39 5.77 -10.11
C HIS A 199 -5.72 6.06 -10.83
N VAL A 200 -6.67 6.72 -10.17
CA VAL A 200 -7.90 7.23 -10.80
C VAL A 200 -7.53 8.10 -12.00
N ASP A 201 -8.34 8.02 -13.06
CA ASP A 201 -8.16 8.78 -14.29
C ASP A 201 -6.85 8.59 -15.06
N THR A 202 -5.96 7.67 -14.66
CA THR A 202 -4.76 7.34 -15.48
C THR A 202 -5.11 6.68 -16.81
N GLY A 203 -6.36 6.23 -16.98
CA GLY A 203 -6.90 5.73 -18.24
C GLY A 203 -6.89 4.20 -18.41
N LYS A 204 -6.80 3.42 -17.32
CA LYS A 204 -6.85 1.94 -17.33
C LYS A 204 -7.98 1.37 -18.20
N THR A 205 -9.22 1.70 -17.87
CA THR A 205 -10.40 1.16 -18.58
C THR A 205 -10.51 1.72 -19.98
N LYS A 206 -10.07 2.97 -20.22
CA LYS A 206 -10.00 3.54 -21.57
C LYS A 206 -8.99 2.79 -22.45
N LEU A 207 -7.85 2.40 -21.88
CA LEU A 207 -6.82 1.62 -22.56
C LEU A 207 -7.38 0.26 -22.97
N LEU A 208 -8.10 -0.43 -22.07
CA LEU A 208 -8.77 -1.68 -22.41
C LEU A 208 -9.89 -1.51 -23.44
N ASP A 209 -10.69 -0.46 -23.32
CA ASP A 209 -11.74 -0.12 -24.28
C ASP A 209 -11.18 0.08 -25.69
N LYS A 210 -10.01 0.72 -25.78
CA LYS A 210 -9.31 0.91 -27.04
C LYS A 210 -8.86 -0.42 -27.65
N ILE A 211 -8.36 -1.36 -26.84
CA ILE A 211 -7.99 -2.71 -27.30
C ILE A 211 -9.25 -3.50 -27.72
N ARG A 212 -10.33 -3.43 -26.94
CA ARG A 212 -11.62 -4.12 -27.23
C ARG A 212 -12.38 -3.52 -28.42
N ARG A 213 -12.09 -2.27 -28.80
CA ARG A 213 -12.93 -1.43 -29.67
C ARG A 213 -14.35 -1.24 -29.11
N THR A 214 -14.46 -1.12 -27.79
CA THR A 214 -15.70 -0.88 -27.04
C THR A 214 -15.64 0.46 -26.30
N ASN A 215 -16.74 0.86 -25.65
CA ASN A 215 -16.79 2.05 -24.81
C ASN A 215 -17.48 1.73 -23.46
N VAL A 216 -16.89 0.79 -22.71
CA VAL A 216 -17.39 0.34 -21.40
C VAL A 216 -17.37 1.48 -20.40
N GLN A 217 -16.32 2.32 -20.40
CA GLN A 217 -16.19 3.44 -19.45
C GLN A 217 -17.42 4.38 -19.46
N ALA A 218 -17.99 4.64 -20.64
CA ALA A 218 -19.16 5.51 -20.77
C ALA A 218 -20.46 4.89 -20.23
N SER A 219 -20.48 3.55 -20.07
CA SER A 219 -21.63 2.82 -19.53
C SER A 219 -21.59 2.68 -18.00
N GLU A 220 -20.47 3.06 -17.36
CA GLU A 220 -20.32 3.01 -15.91
C GLU A 220 -20.81 4.32 -15.26
N ALA A 221 -21.50 4.17 -14.12
CA ALA A 221 -22.00 5.32 -13.36
C ALA A 221 -20.84 6.22 -12.93
N GLY A 222 -20.88 7.48 -13.34
CA GLY A 222 -19.83 8.47 -13.07
C GLY A 222 -18.54 8.28 -13.87
N GLY A 223 -18.52 7.39 -14.88
CA GLY A 223 -17.34 7.16 -15.73
C GLY A 223 -16.16 6.48 -15.02
N ILE A 224 -16.41 5.89 -13.85
CA ILE A 224 -15.41 5.22 -12.99
C ILE A 224 -15.67 3.72 -12.88
N THR A 225 -14.59 2.96 -12.89
CA THR A 225 -14.62 1.50 -12.66
C THR A 225 -14.91 1.19 -11.22
N GLN A 226 -15.98 0.43 -10.96
CA GLN A 226 -16.42 0.06 -9.60
C GLN A 226 -16.42 -1.46 -9.35
N GLN A 227 -16.32 -2.28 -10.40
CA GLN A 227 -16.35 -3.74 -10.33
C GLN A 227 -15.11 -4.33 -11.01
N ILE A 228 -14.71 -5.53 -10.60
CA ILE A 228 -13.69 -6.28 -11.36
C ILE A 228 -14.34 -6.77 -12.64
N GLY A 229 -13.62 -6.63 -13.75
CA GLY A 229 -13.99 -7.27 -14.99
C GLY A 229 -12.87 -8.10 -15.57
N ALA A 230 -13.23 -9.08 -16.39
CA ALA A 230 -12.29 -9.94 -17.07
C ALA A 230 -12.62 -9.94 -18.56
N THR A 231 -11.61 -9.70 -19.39
CA THR A 231 -11.72 -9.73 -20.84
C THR A 231 -10.69 -10.70 -21.40
N MET A 232 -11.14 -11.67 -22.18
CA MET A 232 -10.25 -12.52 -22.96
C MET A 232 -9.95 -11.86 -24.31
N PHE A 233 -8.67 -11.61 -24.58
CA PHE A 233 -8.18 -11.16 -25.88
C PHE A 233 -7.56 -12.36 -26.60
N PRO A 234 -8.20 -12.88 -27.66
CA PRO A 234 -7.69 -14.04 -28.37
C PRO A 234 -6.43 -13.71 -29.16
N ALA A 235 -5.61 -14.73 -29.44
CA ALA A 235 -4.31 -14.56 -30.10
C ALA A 235 -4.40 -13.83 -31.46
N ASP A 236 -5.41 -14.16 -32.28
CA ASP A 236 -5.68 -13.54 -33.59
C ASP A 236 -5.90 -12.02 -33.50
N ALA A 237 -6.64 -11.57 -32.48
CA ALA A 237 -6.86 -10.16 -32.22
C ALA A 237 -5.56 -9.46 -31.82
N ILE A 238 -4.72 -10.11 -31.02
CA ILE A 238 -3.44 -9.55 -30.61
C ILE A 238 -2.48 -9.49 -31.80
N GLU A 239 -2.37 -10.56 -32.61
CA GLU A 239 -1.55 -10.57 -33.83
C GLU A 239 -1.92 -9.39 -34.74
N THR A 240 -3.21 -9.17 -34.97
CA THR A 240 -3.71 -8.06 -35.80
C THR A 240 -3.28 -6.70 -35.24
N LEU A 241 -3.28 -6.53 -33.92
CA LEU A 241 -2.84 -5.28 -33.28
C LEU A 241 -1.31 -5.11 -33.29
N THR A 242 -0.55 -6.21 -33.23
CA THR A 242 0.91 -6.19 -33.20
C THR A 242 1.58 -6.24 -34.59
N GLN A 243 0.82 -6.51 -35.66
CA GLN A 243 1.31 -6.56 -37.05
C GLN A 243 2.11 -5.32 -37.48
N LYS A 244 1.82 -4.16 -36.90
CA LYS A 244 2.46 -2.89 -37.21
C LYS A 244 3.83 -2.70 -36.54
N LEU A 245 4.28 -3.63 -35.71
CA LEU A 245 5.59 -3.57 -35.10
C LEU A 245 6.64 -3.99 -36.13
N PRO A 246 7.56 -3.10 -36.54
CA PRO A 246 8.45 -3.33 -37.69
C PRO A 246 9.45 -4.49 -37.48
N ASN A 247 9.68 -4.94 -36.24
CA ASN A 247 10.74 -5.89 -35.89
C ASN A 247 10.30 -7.06 -34.99
N LEU A 248 9.00 -7.30 -34.84
CA LEU A 248 8.51 -8.29 -33.88
C LEU A 248 7.79 -9.45 -34.59
N SER A 249 8.55 -10.42 -35.06
CA SER A 249 8.02 -11.73 -35.47
C SER A 249 7.71 -12.55 -34.20
N LEU A 250 6.68 -12.14 -33.46
CA LEU A 250 6.19 -12.92 -32.32
C LEU A 250 5.47 -14.17 -32.84
N SER A 251 6.04 -15.35 -32.61
CA SER A 251 5.26 -16.58 -32.61
C SER A 251 4.40 -16.57 -31.34
N ILE A 252 3.08 -16.45 -31.50
CA ILE A 252 2.16 -16.52 -30.36
C ILE A 252 1.89 -18.00 -30.07
N ASP A 253 2.48 -18.51 -28.99
CA ASP A 253 2.36 -19.90 -28.53
C ASP A 253 1.23 -20.09 -27.50
N VAL A 254 0.58 -18.98 -27.11
CA VAL A 254 -0.51 -18.93 -26.11
C VAL A 254 -1.86 -18.66 -26.79
N PRO A 255 -2.99 -19.13 -26.22
CA PRO A 255 -4.31 -18.93 -26.81
C PRO A 255 -4.78 -17.46 -26.83
N GLY A 256 -4.12 -16.57 -26.08
CA GLY A 256 -4.49 -15.17 -25.94
C GLY A 256 -3.98 -14.58 -24.63
N LEU A 257 -4.58 -13.47 -24.19
CA LEU A 257 -4.34 -12.83 -22.90
C LEU A 257 -5.68 -12.63 -22.16
N LEU A 258 -5.75 -13.09 -20.91
CA LEU A 258 -6.88 -12.78 -20.03
C LEU A 258 -6.53 -11.53 -19.21
N ILE A 259 -7.16 -10.40 -19.51
CA ILE A 259 -6.90 -9.16 -18.77
C ILE A 259 -8.00 -8.93 -17.72
N ILE A 260 -7.58 -8.76 -16.47
CA ILE A 260 -8.41 -8.38 -15.33
C ILE A 260 -8.36 -6.85 -15.20
N ASP A 261 -9.48 -6.19 -15.48
CA ASP A 261 -9.67 -4.76 -15.20
C ASP A 261 -9.98 -4.56 -13.72
N THR A 262 -9.18 -3.73 -13.06
CA THR A 262 -9.37 -3.42 -11.64
C THR A 262 -9.74 -1.95 -11.45
N PRO A 263 -10.60 -1.66 -10.47
CA PRO A 263 -10.98 -0.29 -10.16
C PRO A 263 -9.82 0.55 -9.64
N GLY A 264 -9.76 1.80 -10.12
CA GLY A 264 -8.75 2.78 -9.71
C GLY A 264 -9.00 3.37 -8.34
N HIS A 265 -10.26 3.68 -8.00
CA HIS A 265 -10.58 4.46 -6.81
C HIS A 265 -10.09 3.78 -5.52
N GLU A 266 -9.62 4.61 -4.58
CA GLU A 266 -9.03 4.18 -3.31
C GLU A 266 -9.89 3.14 -2.60
N SER A 267 -11.20 3.39 -2.60
CA SER A 267 -12.24 2.56 -1.98
C SER A 267 -12.36 1.13 -2.48
N PHE A 268 -11.63 0.73 -3.53
CA PHE A 268 -11.67 -0.60 -4.11
C PHE A 268 -10.33 -1.36 -4.01
N SER A 269 -9.52 -1.06 -3.00
CA SER A 269 -8.25 -1.74 -2.68
C SER A 269 -8.36 -3.28 -2.63
N ASN A 270 -9.44 -3.82 -2.08
CA ASN A 270 -9.69 -5.26 -2.01
C ASN A 270 -9.78 -5.87 -3.41
N LEU A 271 -10.43 -5.18 -4.34
CA LEU A 271 -10.57 -5.64 -5.72
C LEU A 271 -9.22 -5.62 -6.45
N ARG A 272 -8.37 -4.62 -6.19
CA ARG A 272 -6.98 -4.59 -6.69
C ARG A 272 -6.18 -5.76 -6.13
N SER A 273 -6.17 -5.94 -4.81
CA SER A 273 -5.44 -7.04 -4.18
C SER A 273 -5.89 -8.41 -4.72
N ARG A 274 -7.22 -8.64 -4.79
CA ARG A 274 -7.80 -9.89 -5.30
C ARG A 274 -7.45 -10.13 -6.77
N GLY A 275 -7.61 -9.12 -7.62
CA GLY A 275 -7.23 -9.18 -9.03
C GLY A 275 -5.76 -9.54 -9.18
N SER A 276 -4.86 -8.87 -8.45
CA SER A 276 -3.43 -9.11 -8.54
C SER A 276 -2.99 -10.49 -8.06
N SER A 277 -3.63 -11.11 -7.04
CA SER A 277 -3.25 -12.46 -6.59
C SER A 277 -3.34 -13.55 -7.66
N LEU A 278 -4.22 -13.35 -8.64
CA LEU A 278 -4.47 -14.36 -9.68
C LEU A 278 -3.61 -14.13 -10.92
N CYS A 279 -2.87 -13.02 -10.97
CA CYS A 279 -2.17 -12.60 -12.18
C CYS A 279 -0.76 -13.16 -12.25
N ASN A 280 -0.36 -13.49 -13.48
CA ASN A 280 1.01 -13.86 -13.80
C ASN A 280 1.88 -12.64 -14.05
N ILE A 281 1.28 -11.56 -14.57
CA ILE A 281 1.97 -10.31 -14.92
C ILE A 281 1.05 -9.10 -14.69
N GLY A 282 1.64 -7.94 -14.38
CA GLY A 282 0.94 -6.68 -14.18
C GLY A 282 1.21 -5.62 -15.26
N ILE A 283 0.24 -4.75 -15.49
CA ILE A 283 0.39 -3.48 -16.20
C ILE A 283 0.09 -2.37 -15.21
N LEU A 284 1.08 -1.51 -14.94
CA LEU A 284 0.87 -0.31 -14.15
C LEU A 284 0.66 0.89 -15.08
N VAL A 285 -0.53 1.46 -15.08
CA VAL A 285 -0.86 2.63 -15.91
C VAL A 285 -0.54 3.90 -15.12
N VAL A 286 0.40 4.68 -15.65
CA VAL A 286 0.87 5.95 -15.09
C VAL A 286 0.54 7.06 -16.08
N ASP A 287 -0.03 8.16 -15.61
CA ASP A 287 -0.25 9.34 -16.44
C ASP A 287 1.07 10.11 -16.58
N ILE A 288 1.58 10.26 -17.80
CA ILE A 288 2.82 11.02 -18.07
C ILE A 288 2.73 12.48 -17.61
N MET A 289 1.52 13.00 -17.44
CA MET A 289 1.31 14.37 -17.01
C MET A 289 1.49 14.56 -15.50
N HIS A 290 1.20 13.52 -14.70
CA HIS A 290 1.11 13.59 -13.24
C HIS A 290 2.14 12.72 -12.51
N GLY A 291 2.72 11.71 -13.17
CA GLY A 291 3.70 10.83 -12.54
C GLY A 291 3.08 9.85 -11.54
N LEU A 292 3.81 9.53 -10.47
CA LEU A 292 3.41 8.55 -9.46
C LEU A 292 2.51 9.18 -8.39
N GLU A 293 1.26 8.73 -8.36
CA GLU A 293 0.27 9.11 -7.35
C GLU A 293 0.09 8.02 -6.29
N ASN A 294 -0.66 8.31 -5.21
CA ASN A 294 -0.80 7.44 -4.04
C ASN A 294 -1.23 6.00 -4.39
N GLN A 295 -2.23 5.83 -5.26
CA GLN A 295 -2.71 4.50 -5.67
C GLN A 295 -1.73 3.78 -6.61
N THR A 296 -0.90 4.53 -7.35
CA THR A 296 0.20 3.96 -8.14
C THR A 296 1.25 3.36 -7.20
N ILE A 297 1.57 4.07 -6.10
CA ILE A 297 2.51 3.60 -5.06
C ILE A 297 1.95 2.38 -4.31
N GLU A 298 0.65 2.39 -3.99
CA GLU A 298 -0.05 1.23 -3.43
C GLU A 298 0.07 0.01 -4.37
N SER A 299 -0.18 0.22 -5.67
CA SER A 299 -0.09 -0.84 -6.69
C SER A 299 1.32 -1.43 -6.80
N LEU A 300 2.36 -0.59 -6.69
CA LEU A 300 3.76 -1.05 -6.65
C LEU A 300 4.03 -1.94 -5.43
N SER A 301 3.44 -1.61 -4.28
CA SER A 301 3.56 -2.39 -3.06
C SER A 301 2.92 -3.77 -3.23
N ILE A 302 1.74 -3.83 -3.87
CA ILE A 302 1.06 -5.10 -4.18
C ILE A 302 1.95 -5.99 -5.08
N PHE A 303 2.52 -5.42 -6.15
CA PHE A 303 3.42 -6.18 -7.03
C PHE A 303 4.66 -6.69 -6.32
N LYS A 304 5.24 -5.89 -5.42
CA LYS A 304 6.40 -6.27 -4.63
C LYS A 304 6.09 -7.39 -3.64
N THR A 305 5.03 -7.26 -2.86
CA THR A 305 4.64 -8.26 -1.85
C THR A 305 4.29 -9.60 -2.49
N LYS A 306 3.68 -9.58 -3.68
CA LYS A 306 3.28 -10.81 -4.40
C LYS A 306 4.32 -11.30 -5.41
N ASN A 307 5.45 -10.61 -5.54
CA ASN A 307 6.50 -10.93 -6.52
C ASN A 307 5.96 -11.09 -7.95
N ILE A 308 5.06 -10.19 -8.36
CA ILE A 308 4.45 -10.22 -9.70
C ILE A 308 5.31 -9.33 -10.62
N PRO A 309 5.86 -9.86 -11.73
CA PRO A 309 6.53 -9.04 -12.72
C PRO A 309 5.52 -8.10 -13.38
N PHE A 310 5.93 -6.88 -13.70
CA PHE A 310 5.04 -5.90 -14.32
C PHE A 310 5.77 -4.97 -15.28
N ILE A 311 5.02 -4.38 -16.19
CA ILE A 311 5.46 -3.28 -17.06
C ILE A 311 4.67 -2.01 -16.72
N VAL A 312 5.20 -0.86 -17.12
CA VAL A 312 4.52 0.43 -16.91
C VAL A 312 3.99 0.95 -18.25
N ALA A 313 2.69 1.14 -18.36
CA ALA A 313 2.10 1.89 -19.47
C ALA A 313 2.09 3.38 -19.11
N LEU A 314 3.00 4.14 -19.71
CA LEU A 314 3.11 5.59 -19.53
C LEU A 314 2.11 6.28 -20.47
N ASN A 315 0.88 6.43 -19.98
CA ASN A 315 -0.29 6.80 -20.75
C ASN A 315 -0.46 8.32 -20.92
N LYS A 316 -1.33 8.69 -21.86
CA LYS A 316 -1.72 10.07 -22.22
C LYS A 316 -0.63 10.89 -22.91
N ILE A 317 0.23 10.25 -23.71
CA ILE A 317 1.22 10.96 -24.54
C ILE A 317 0.57 11.95 -25.52
N ASP A 318 -0.69 11.70 -25.91
CA ASP A 318 -1.50 12.58 -26.75
C ASP A 318 -1.79 13.96 -26.13
N ARG A 319 -1.58 14.12 -24.81
CA ARG A 319 -1.76 15.39 -24.10
C ARG A 319 -0.52 16.27 -24.09
N LEU A 320 0.61 15.79 -24.60
CA LEU A 320 1.79 16.63 -24.74
C LEU A 320 1.49 17.76 -25.72
N TYR A 321 1.88 18.97 -25.35
CA TYR A 321 1.64 20.14 -26.18
C TYR A 321 2.29 19.95 -27.55
N GLU A 322 1.53 20.21 -28.62
CA GLU A 322 1.93 19.98 -30.03
C GLU A 322 2.21 18.51 -30.42
N TRP A 323 1.77 17.52 -29.63
CA TRP A 323 1.81 16.13 -30.06
C TRP A 323 0.97 15.92 -31.32
N SER A 324 1.59 15.31 -32.34
CA SER A 324 0.93 14.98 -33.61
C SER A 324 0.58 13.49 -33.66
N PRO A 325 -0.70 13.11 -33.47
CA PRO A 325 -1.08 11.72 -33.25
C PRO A 325 -1.05 10.88 -34.54
N SER A 326 -0.46 9.69 -34.46
CA SER A 326 -0.51 8.62 -35.46
C SER A 326 -1.36 7.46 -34.96
N LYS A 327 -2.61 7.37 -35.43
CA LYS A 327 -3.62 6.44 -34.90
C LYS A 327 -3.19 4.97 -34.98
N ASP A 328 -3.35 4.25 -33.86
CA ASP A 328 -3.12 2.81 -33.74
C ASP A 328 -1.74 2.36 -34.25
N GLU A 329 -0.69 3.15 -34.01
CA GLU A 329 0.67 2.95 -34.52
C GLU A 329 1.67 2.64 -33.39
N ALA A 330 2.81 2.03 -33.74
CA ALA A 330 3.89 1.79 -32.78
C ALA A 330 4.47 3.11 -32.23
N PHE A 331 4.91 3.11 -30.97
CA PHE A 331 5.39 4.32 -30.32
C PHE A 331 6.58 4.95 -31.06
N LEU A 332 7.64 4.17 -31.35
CA LEU A 332 8.85 4.71 -31.98
C LEU A 332 8.58 5.30 -33.38
N THR A 333 7.69 4.69 -34.16
CA THR A 333 7.26 5.21 -35.46
C THR A 333 6.62 6.58 -35.33
N THR A 334 5.82 6.78 -34.29
CA THR A 334 5.14 8.04 -33.98
C THR A 334 6.11 9.07 -33.43
N PHE A 335 6.96 8.66 -32.48
CA PHE A 335 7.91 9.52 -31.79
C PHE A 335 8.92 10.15 -32.77
N ASN A 336 9.41 9.36 -33.73
CA ASN A 336 10.34 9.83 -34.75
C ASN A 336 9.74 10.86 -35.72
N LYS A 337 8.41 10.96 -35.81
CA LYS A 337 7.71 11.97 -36.62
C LYS A 337 7.46 13.28 -35.86
N GLN A 338 7.64 13.30 -34.55
CA GLN A 338 7.41 14.50 -33.74
C GLN A 338 8.49 15.55 -33.96
N SER A 339 8.17 16.82 -33.66
CA SER A 339 9.16 17.89 -33.69
C SER A 339 10.18 17.72 -32.56
N GLY A 340 11.39 18.27 -32.73
CA GLY A 340 12.46 18.14 -31.73
C GLY A 340 12.09 18.68 -30.35
N HIS A 341 11.25 19.72 -30.28
CA HIS A 341 10.75 20.25 -29.01
C HIS A 341 9.80 19.26 -28.32
N VAL A 342 8.85 18.68 -29.06
CA VAL A 342 7.89 17.68 -28.54
C VAL A 342 8.64 16.43 -28.05
N GLN A 343 9.64 15.95 -28.79
CA GLN A 343 10.51 14.85 -28.36
C GLN A 343 11.23 15.18 -27.05
N SER A 344 11.76 16.40 -26.93
CA SER A 344 12.45 16.86 -25.72
C SER A 344 11.52 16.94 -24.51
N GLU A 345 10.29 17.42 -24.70
CA GLU A 345 9.28 17.50 -23.64
C GLU A 345 8.83 16.10 -23.17
N PHE A 346 8.60 15.17 -24.10
CA PHE A 346 8.37 13.77 -23.76
C PHE A 346 9.51 13.19 -22.93
N MET A 347 10.76 13.35 -23.41
CA MET A 347 11.93 12.80 -22.73
C MET A 347 12.13 13.43 -21.34
N ARG A 348 11.82 14.72 -21.16
CA ARG A 348 11.86 15.38 -19.86
C ARG A 348 10.91 14.71 -18.86
N ARG A 349 9.64 14.52 -19.23
CA ARG A 349 8.62 13.89 -18.38
C ARG A 349 8.89 12.41 -18.12
N ALA A 350 9.34 11.68 -19.13
CA ALA A 350 9.74 10.29 -18.98
C ALA A 350 10.89 10.15 -17.95
N LYS A 351 11.90 11.03 -18.01
CA LYS A 351 13.00 11.06 -17.02
C LYS A 351 12.52 11.44 -15.62
N GLU A 352 11.60 12.38 -15.49
CA GLU A 352 10.99 12.73 -14.20
C GLU A 352 10.27 11.52 -13.59
N THR A 353 9.48 10.80 -14.39
CA THR A 353 8.80 9.58 -13.94
C THR A 353 9.79 8.48 -13.54
N ILE A 354 10.87 8.28 -14.32
CA ILE A 354 11.94 7.32 -13.98
C ILE A 354 12.61 7.68 -12.64
N LEU A 355 12.84 8.97 -12.39
CA LEU A 355 13.42 9.44 -11.12
C LEU A 355 12.49 9.14 -9.94
N GLU A 356 11.18 9.30 -10.11
CA GLU A 356 10.18 8.96 -9.09
C GLU A 356 10.18 7.45 -8.77
N PHE A 357 10.28 6.59 -9.78
CA PHE A 357 10.45 5.14 -9.57
C PHE A 357 11.74 4.83 -8.78
N ASN A 358 12.84 5.51 -9.09
CA ASN A 358 14.11 5.36 -8.39
C ASN A 358 13.98 5.76 -6.90
N HIS A 359 13.29 6.86 -6.60
CA HIS A 359 12.99 7.26 -5.22
C HIS A 359 12.15 6.23 -4.45
N LYS A 360 11.36 5.40 -5.15
CA LYS A 360 10.62 4.27 -4.58
C LYS A 360 11.42 2.96 -4.55
N GLY A 361 12.69 2.99 -4.96
CA GLY A 361 13.61 1.85 -4.93
C GLY A 361 13.45 0.92 -6.13
N TYR A 362 12.97 1.42 -7.27
CA TYR A 362 12.87 0.65 -8.51
C TYR A 362 13.75 1.23 -9.60
N ASN A 363 14.47 0.36 -10.30
CA ASN A 363 15.15 0.71 -11.54
C ASN A 363 14.11 0.69 -12.68
N ALA A 364 14.05 1.77 -13.45
CA ALA A 364 13.08 1.97 -14.51
C ALA A 364 13.76 2.55 -15.75
N ALA A 365 13.37 2.08 -16.93
CA ALA A 365 13.88 2.56 -18.21
C ALA A 365 12.78 2.49 -19.28
N LEU A 366 12.88 3.30 -20.34
CA LEU A 366 12.01 3.14 -21.50
C LEU A 366 12.24 1.76 -22.12
N TYR A 367 11.18 1.12 -22.61
CA TYR A 367 11.25 -0.29 -23.03
C TYR A 367 12.29 -0.57 -24.12
N TYR A 368 12.61 0.40 -24.96
CA TYR A 368 13.62 0.31 -26.02
C TYR A 368 15.04 0.73 -25.58
N GLU A 369 15.19 1.28 -24.37
CA GLU A 369 16.47 1.67 -23.74
C GLU A 369 16.78 0.78 -22.52
N ASN A 370 15.96 -0.23 -22.24
CA ASN A 370 16.10 -1.05 -21.06
C ASN A 370 17.38 -1.91 -21.16
N PRO A 371 18.39 -1.70 -20.29
CA PRO A 371 19.66 -2.42 -20.36
C PRO A 371 19.53 -3.87 -19.88
N ASP A 372 18.62 -4.12 -18.93
CA ASP A 372 18.36 -5.44 -18.37
C ASP A 372 16.88 -5.58 -17.97
N PRO A 373 16.07 -6.28 -18.79
CA PRO A 373 14.67 -6.53 -18.49
C PRO A 373 14.39 -7.39 -17.25
N GLU A 374 15.41 -7.97 -16.59
CA GLU A 374 15.25 -8.67 -15.30
C GLU A 374 15.31 -7.71 -14.10
N GLU A 375 16.22 -6.73 -14.14
CA GLU A 375 16.40 -5.78 -13.03
C GLU A 375 15.64 -4.45 -13.21
N TYR A 376 15.31 -4.07 -14.45
CA TYR A 376 14.67 -2.80 -14.77
C TYR A 376 13.22 -2.99 -15.23
N ILE A 377 12.35 -2.14 -14.70
CA ILE A 377 10.97 -2.01 -15.17
C ILE A 377 10.96 -1.29 -16.52
N SER A 378 10.31 -1.91 -17.50
CA SER A 378 10.08 -1.32 -18.82
C SER A 378 8.90 -0.35 -18.82
N LEU A 379 9.16 0.90 -19.19
CA LEU A 379 8.16 1.94 -19.42
C LEU A 379 7.80 1.97 -20.91
N VAL A 380 6.54 1.70 -21.21
CA VAL A 380 5.97 1.72 -22.56
C VAL A 380 5.07 2.95 -22.70
N PRO A 381 5.47 3.94 -23.51
CA PRO A 381 4.64 5.11 -23.75
C PRO A 381 3.39 4.75 -24.54
N THR A 382 2.22 5.20 -24.09
CA THR A 382 0.93 4.82 -24.66
C THR A 382 -0.05 5.99 -24.74
N SER A 383 -1.03 5.87 -25.64
CA SER A 383 -2.26 6.67 -25.60
C SER A 383 -3.47 5.77 -25.73
N ALA A 384 -4.29 5.76 -24.67
CA ALA A 384 -5.58 5.08 -24.65
C ALA A 384 -6.60 5.69 -25.64
N ILE A 385 -6.39 6.93 -26.12
CA ILE A 385 -7.30 7.60 -27.06
C ILE A 385 -6.90 7.26 -28.50
N THR A 386 -5.66 7.54 -28.85
CA THR A 386 -5.18 7.40 -30.24
C THR A 386 -4.81 5.97 -30.57
N GLY A 387 -4.43 5.16 -29.56
CA GLY A 387 -3.97 3.78 -29.72
C GLY A 387 -2.47 3.64 -29.91
N GLU A 388 -1.73 4.75 -29.88
CA GLU A 388 -0.28 4.77 -29.97
C GLU A 388 0.36 3.95 -28.84
N GLY A 389 1.34 3.12 -29.16
CA GLY A 389 2.10 2.35 -28.16
C GLY A 389 1.37 1.12 -27.59
N ILE A 390 0.08 0.94 -27.85
CA ILE A 390 -0.65 -0.28 -27.47
C ILE A 390 -0.04 -1.54 -28.12
N PRO A 391 0.36 -1.53 -29.42
CA PRO A 391 1.05 -2.66 -30.01
C PRO A 391 2.33 -3.03 -29.24
N ASP A 392 3.16 -2.03 -28.91
CA ASP A 392 4.41 -2.21 -28.16
C ASP A 392 4.16 -2.85 -26.79
N MET A 393 3.13 -2.37 -26.09
CA MET A 393 2.74 -2.89 -24.76
C MET A 393 2.31 -4.36 -24.84
N LEU A 394 1.42 -4.70 -25.77
CA LEU A 394 0.93 -6.07 -25.94
C LEU A 394 2.06 -7.03 -26.36
N GLY A 395 2.91 -6.58 -27.29
CA GLY A 395 4.07 -7.34 -27.73
C GLY A 395 5.07 -7.62 -26.59
N LEU A 396 5.33 -6.62 -25.74
CA LEU A 396 6.22 -6.79 -24.59
C LEU A 396 5.65 -7.75 -23.54
N ILE A 397 4.36 -7.65 -23.23
CA ILE A 397 3.67 -8.57 -22.30
C ILE A 397 3.74 -10.00 -22.81
N LEU A 398 3.42 -10.22 -24.10
CA LEU A 398 3.51 -11.54 -24.71
C LEU A 398 4.93 -12.09 -24.67
N ASN A 399 5.93 -11.25 -24.99
CA ASN A 399 7.33 -11.66 -24.92
C ASN A 399 7.72 -12.10 -23.50
N ILE A 400 7.40 -11.29 -22.47
CA ILE A 400 7.69 -11.63 -21.07
C ILE A 400 6.96 -12.92 -20.66
N ALA A 401 5.69 -13.05 -21.02
CA ALA A 401 4.89 -14.23 -20.69
C ALA A 401 5.48 -15.50 -21.31
N GLN A 402 5.89 -15.42 -22.58
CA GLN A 402 6.42 -16.57 -23.32
C GLN A 402 7.90 -16.86 -23.06
N THR A 403 8.68 -15.95 -22.47
CA THR A 403 10.10 -16.20 -22.19
C THR A 403 10.33 -16.51 -20.73
N LYS A 404 9.85 -15.65 -19.83
CA LYS A 404 10.11 -15.72 -18.38
C LYS A 404 9.05 -16.50 -17.61
N LEU A 405 7.80 -16.50 -18.08
CA LEU A 405 6.67 -17.08 -17.36
C LEU A 405 6.19 -18.41 -17.93
N ARG A 406 6.98 -19.09 -18.77
CA ARG A 406 6.60 -20.36 -19.41
C ARG A 406 6.08 -21.40 -18.43
N SER A 407 6.72 -21.54 -17.27
CA SER A 407 6.36 -22.53 -16.25
C SER A 407 5.03 -22.22 -15.57
N SER A 408 4.68 -20.94 -15.36
CA SER A 408 3.45 -20.53 -14.70
C SER A 408 2.22 -20.55 -15.61
N ILE A 409 2.45 -20.55 -16.93
CA ILE A 409 1.39 -20.61 -17.95
C ILE A 409 1.23 -22.00 -18.58
N ILE A 410 1.84 -23.05 -18.03
CA ILE A 410 1.57 -24.42 -18.47
C ILE A 410 0.12 -24.77 -18.14
N TYR A 411 -0.60 -25.32 -19.13
CA TYR A 411 -1.97 -25.78 -18.91
C TYR A 411 -1.98 -27.03 -18.01
N GLN A 412 -2.86 -27.03 -17.02
CA GLN A 412 -3.12 -28.18 -16.17
C GLN A 412 -4.58 -28.65 -16.31
N PRO A 413 -4.83 -29.97 -16.32
CA PRO A 413 -6.19 -30.51 -16.43
C PRO A 413 -6.97 -30.43 -15.11
N LYS A 414 -6.30 -30.31 -13.96
CA LYS A 414 -6.95 -30.08 -12.66
C LYS A 414 -7.62 -28.71 -12.69
N LEU A 415 -8.87 -28.63 -12.22
CA LEU A 415 -9.55 -27.36 -12.09
C LEU A 415 -8.83 -26.50 -11.05
N GLU A 416 -8.48 -25.29 -11.46
CA GLU A 416 -8.09 -24.23 -10.55
C GLU A 416 -8.94 -23.02 -10.88
N ALA A 417 -9.73 -22.58 -9.91
CA ALA A 417 -10.69 -21.51 -10.08
C ALA A 417 -10.83 -20.73 -8.78
N THR A 418 -11.03 -19.42 -8.90
CA THR A 418 -11.18 -18.53 -7.74
C THR A 418 -12.40 -17.65 -7.90
N VAL A 419 -13.21 -17.56 -6.86
CA VAL A 419 -14.37 -16.68 -6.80
C VAL A 419 -13.91 -15.23 -6.74
N MET A 420 -14.30 -14.42 -7.71
CA MET A 420 -14.04 -12.99 -7.75
C MET A 420 -15.09 -12.21 -7.00
N GLU A 421 -16.37 -12.35 -7.33
CA GLU A 421 -17.43 -11.54 -6.76
C GLU A 421 -18.71 -12.36 -6.60
N VAL A 422 -19.54 -12.00 -5.62
CA VAL A 422 -20.87 -12.57 -5.43
C VAL A 422 -21.89 -11.49 -5.77
N LYS A 423 -22.82 -11.78 -6.69
CA LYS A 423 -23.79 -10.82 -7.22
C LYS A 423 -25.18 -11.44 -7.32
N THR A 424 -26.19 -10.74 -6.86
CA THR A 424 -27.59 -11.11 -7.11
C THR A 424 -28.07 -10.47 -8.40
N ILE A 425 -28.59 -11.29 -9.31
CA ILE A 425 -29.09 -10.87 -10.62
C ILE A 425 -30.53 -11.34 -10.77
N GLU A 426 -31.38 -10.44 -11.26
CA GLU A 426 -32.78 -10.73 -11.54
C GLU A 426 -32.90 -11.89 -12.56
N GLY A 427 -33.76 -12.87 -12.27
CA GLY A 427 -33.93 -14.08 -13.08
C GLY A 427 -32.90 -15.19 -12.84
N LEU A 428 -31.68 -14.88 -12.42
CA LEU A 428 -30.62 -15.87 -12.14
C LEU A 428 -30.39 -16.15 -10.65
N GLY A 429 -30.97 -15.32 -9.77
CA GLY A 429 -30.73 -15.38 -8.33
C GLY A 429 -29.32 -14.94 -7.97
N THR A 430 -28.76 -15.50 -6.91
CA THR A 430 -27.37 -15.23 -6.53
C THR A 430 -26.41 -16.00 -7.43
N THR A 431 -25.47 -15.26 -8.00
CA THR A 431 -24.45 -15.71 -8.94
C THR A 431 -23.07 -15.39 -8.37
N ILE A 432 -22.07 -16.15 -8.82
CA ILE A 432 -20.67 -15.87 -8.53
C ILE A 432 -19.91 -15.62 -9.83
N ASP A 433 -19.08 -14.59 -9.85
CA ASP A 433 -18.10 -14.34 -10.91
C ASP A 433 -16.83 -15.07 -10.52
N VAL A 434 -16.30 -15.90 -11.40
CA VAL A 434 -15.17 -16.81 -11.15
C VAL A 434 -14.15 -16.67 -12.27
N ILE A 435 -12.86 -16.65 -11.93
CA ILE A 435 -11.78 -16.80 -12.92
C ILE A 435 -11.36 -18.26 -12.94
N LEU A 436 -11.50 -18.90 -14.10
CA LEU A 436 -11.00 -20.25 -14.35
C LEU A 436 -9.55 -20.15 -14.81
N MET A 437 -8.61 -20.62 -14.01
CA MET A 437 -7.18 -20.59 -14.32
C MET A 437 -6.69 -21.86 -15.00
N ASN A 438 -7.21 -23.03 -14.61
CA ASN A 438 -6.89 -24.34 -15.17
C ASN A 438 -8.10 -25.28 -15.16
N GLY A 439 -8.04 -26.36 -15.95
CA GLY A 439 -9.10 -27.36 -16.06
C GLY A 439 -10.32 -26.94 -16.87
N VAL A 440 -11.42 -27.67 -16.64
CA VAL A 440 -12.70 -27.53 -17.34
C VAL A 440 -13.82 -27.61 -16.30
N ILE A 441 -14.83 -26.77 -16.45
CA ILE A 441 -16.07 -26.80 -15.67
C ILE A 441 -17.25 -27.05 -16.61
N LYS A 442 -18.23 -27.82 -16.17
CA LYS A 442 -19.43 -28.16 -16.91
C LYS A 442 -20.68 -27.74 -16.16
N GLU A 443 -21.76 -27.56 -16.90
CA GLU A 443 -23.09 -27.51 -16.30
C GLU A 443 -23.37 -28.83 -15.56
N ASP A 444 -24.12 -28.78 -14.47
CA ASP A 444 -24.40 -29.89 -13.55
C ASP A 444 -23.21 -30.42 -12.72
N ASP A 445 -22.01 -29.83 -12.84
CA ASP A 445 -20.91 -30.14 -11.92
C ASP A 445 -21.27 -29.73 -10.48
N ASN A 446 -20.86 -30.55 -9.51
CA ASN A 446 -20.97 -30.22 -8.09
C ASN A 446 -19.76 -29.40 -7.67
N ILE A 447 -19.98 -28.13 -7.34
CA ILE A 447 -18.93 -27.21 -6.92
C ILE A 447 -18.89 -27.06 -5.42
N ILE A 448 -17.68 -26.90 -4.88
CA ILE A 448 -17.42 -26.62 -3.48
C ILE A 448 -16.68 -25.30 -3.36
N VAL A 449 -17.22 -24.40 -2.55
CA VAL A 449 -16.66 -23.07 -2.24
C VAL A 449 -16.72 -22.81 -0.74
N SER A 450 -15.85 -21.96 -0.22
CA SER A 450 -15.90 -21.49 1.16
C SER A 450 -16.98 -20.41 1.31
N GLY A 451 -17.78 -20.53 2.36
CA GLY A 451 -18.73 -19.51 2.79
C GLY A 451 -18.47 -19.04 4.21
N PHE A 452 -19.09 -17.91 4.60
CA PHE A 452 -18.93 -17.34 5.94
C PHE A 452 -19.44 -18.26 7.06
N ASN A 453 -20.33 -19.20 6.74
CA ASN A 453 -20.94 -20.14 7.69
C ASN A 453 -20.41 -21.57 7.54
N GLY A 454 -19.34 -21.79 6.77
CA GLY A 454 -18.85 -23.12 6.44
C GLY A 454 -18.71 -23.35 4.94
N PRO A 455 -18.26 -24.54 4.52
CA PRO A 455 -18.11 -24.84 3.10
C PRO A 455 -19.49 -25.09 2.48
N ILE A 456 -19.70 -24.55 1.30
CA ILE A 456 -20.95 -24.65 0.53
C ILE A 456 -20.70 -25.64 -0.59
N SER A 457 -21.55 -26.67 -0.69
CA SER A 457 -21.58 -27.61 -1.81
C SER A 457 -22.91 -27.42 -2.55
N THR A 458 -22.83 -27.17 -3.86
CA THR A 458 -24.02 -26.97 -4.70
C THR A 458 -23.75 -27.39 -6.13
N ARG A 459 -24.82 -27.70 -6.87
CA ARG A 459 -24.76 -28.01 -8.30
C ARG A 459 -24.82 -26.75 -9.17
N VAL A 460 -23.99 -26.68 -10.19
CA VAL A 460 -24.00 -25.63 -11.21
C VAL A 460 -25.28 -25.72 -12.04
N ARG A 461 -26.06 -24.63 -12.09
CA ARG A 461 -27.27 -24.54 -12.91
C ARG A 461 -27.01 -23.96 -14.29
N ALA A 462 -26.12 -22.98 -14.37
CA ALA A 462 -25.78 -22.31 -15.61
C ALA A 462 -24.36 -21.76 -15.56
N LEU A 463 -23.65 -21.91 -16.67
CA LEU A 463 -22.37 -21.26 -16.95
C LEU A 463 -22.58 -20.17 -18.00
N LEU A 464 -22.18 -18.96 -17.67
CA LEU A 464 -22.46 -17.76 -18.45
C LEU A 464 -21.17 -17.01 -18.75
N THR A 465 -20.98 -16.61 -20.01
CA THR A 465 -19.93 -15.66 -20.41
C THR A 465 -20.55 -14.44 -21.09
N PRO A 466 -19.88 -13.29 -21.07
CA PRO A 466 -20.21 -12.20 -21.99
C PRO A 466 -19.93 -12.65 -23.44
N MET A 467 -20.47 -11.91 -24.42
CA MET A 467 -20.07 -12.09 -25.82
C MET A 467 -18.55 -11.81 -25.97
N PRO A 468 -17.86 -12.44 -26.95
CA PRO A 468 -16.46 -12.17 -27.22
C PRO A 468 -16.17 -10.67 -27.36
N LEU A 469 -15.02 -10.22 -26.83
CA LEU A 469 -14.61 -8.80 -26.77
C LEU A 469 -15.55 -7.87 -26.00
N ARG A 470 -16.63 -8.39 -25.40
CA ARG A 470 -17.44 -7.70 -24.38
C ARG A 470 -17.07 -8.20 -23.00
N GLU A 471 -17.31 -7.34 -22.03
CA GLU A 471 -16.92 -7.54 -20.65
C GLU A 471 -18.11 -7.98 -19.78
N MET A 472 -17.83 -8.73 -18.70
CA MET A 472 -18.84 -9.24 -17.76
C MET A 472 -19.73 -8.17 -17.11
N ARG A 473 -19.29 -6.90 -17.11
CA ARG A 473 -19.95 -5.74 -16.49
C ARG A 473 -21.07 -5.14 -17.35
N VAL A 474 -21.03 -5.31 -18.67
CA VAL A 474 -22.00 -4.67 -19.59
C VAL A 474 -23.29 -5.46 -19.60
N LYS A 475 -24.44 -4.81 -19.32
CA LYS A 475 -25.76 -5.42 -19.47
C LYS A 475 -25.96 -5.84 -20.93
N GLY A 476 -26.07 -7.14 -21.15
CA GLY A 476 -26.25 -7.74 -22.47
C GLY A 476 -26.69 -9.19 -22.33
N GLU A 477 -27.06 -9.80 -23.45
CA GLU A 477 -27.36 -11.23 -23.48
C GLU A 477 -26.11 -12.05 -23.12
N TYR A 478 -26.27 -12.92 -22.13
CA TYR A 478 -25.23 -13.87 -21.75
C TYR A 478 -25.23 -15.07 -22.69
N LEU A 479 -24.05 -15.56 -23.02
CA LEU A 479 -23.90 -16.83 -23.71
C LEU A 479 -23.94 -17.96 -22.68
N HIS A 480 -24.83 -18.93 -22.91
CA HIS A 480 -24.94 -20.13 -22.10
C HIS A 480 -24.00 -21.21 -22.64
N HIS A 481 -23.26 -21.85 -21.75
CA HIS A 481 -22.29 -22.89 -22.11
C HIS A 481 -22.56 -24.17 -21.35
N LYS A 482 -22.48 -25.31 -22.05
CA LYS A 482 -22.51 -26.65 -21.42
C LYS A 482 -21.19 -27.01 -20.75
N ALA A 483 -20.08 -26.52 -21.28
CA ALA A 483 -18.75 -26.70 -20.74
C ALA A 483 -17.89 -25.49 -21.08
N LEU A 484 -17.03 -25.09 -20.14
CA LEU A 484 -16.07 -24.02 -20.32
C LEU A 484 -14.69 -24.50 -19.90
N ARG A 485 -13.70 -24.16 -20.72
CA ARG A 485 -12.29 -24.38 -20.43
C ARG A 485 -11.71 -23.15 -19.72
N ALA A 486 -10.63 -23.40 -18.98
CA ALA A 486 -9.81 -22.40 -18.32
C ALA A 486 -9.29 -21.25 -19.21
N SER A 487 -8.73 -20.24 -18.54
CA SER A 487 -8.33 -18.92 -19.04
C SER A 487 -9.50 -17.98 -19.33
N MET A 488 -10.58 -18.08 -18.57
CA MET A 488 -11.79 -17.31 -18.84
C MET A 488 -12.50 -16.89 -17.56
N GLY A 489 -13.09 -15.69 -17.59
CA GLY A 489 -14.05 -15.24 -16.60
C GLY A 489 -15.41 -15.86 -16.88
N VAL A 490 -15.95 -16.58 -15.90
CA VAL A 490 -17.26 -17.23 -15.97
C VAL A 490 -18.15 -16.69 -14.87
N LYS A 491 -19.42 -16.48 -15.20
CA LYS A 491 -20.47 -16.26 -14.22
C LYS A 491 -21.22 -17.57 -14.00
N ILE A 492 -21.29 -18.01 -12.75
CA ILE A 492 -21.92 -19.27 -12.35
C ILE A 492 -23.19 -18.94 -11.56
N SER A 493 -24.31 -19.57 -11.94
CA SER A 493 -25.54 -19.57 -11.15
C SER A 493 -25.70 -20.93 -10.46
N ALA A 494 -25.95 -20.92 -9.15
CA ALA A 494 -26.25 -22.11 -8.34
C ALA A 494 -27.07 -21.72 -7.08
N GLN A 495 -27.58 -22.70 -6.34
CA GLN A 495 -28.31 -22.43 -5.09
C GLN A 495 -27.37 -22.18 -3.92
N GLY A 496 -27.81 -21.36 -2.95
CA GLY A 496 -27.13 -21.20 -1.66
C GLY A 496 -25.78 -20.47 -1.73
N LEU A 497 -25.49 -19.77 -2.83
CA LEU A 497 -24.23 -19.03 -3.01
C LEU A 497 -24.19 -17.68 -2.27
N ASP A 498 -25.26 -17.29 -1.57
CA ASP A 498 -25.43 -15.98 -0.89
C ASP A 498 -24.35 -15.67 0.15
N HIS A 499 -23.85 -16.71 0.81
CA HIS A 499 -22.82 -16.60 1.84
C HIS A 499 -21.43 -17.00 1.35
N THR A 500 -21.25 -17.17 0.04
CA THR A 500 -19.94 -17.48 -0.56
C THR A 500 -18.94 -16.37 -0.25
N MET A 501 -17.72 -16.76 0.09
CA MET A 501 -16.63 -15.83 0.32
C MET A 501 -15.93 -15.52 -1.01
N ALA A 502 -15.79 -14.23 -1.30
CA ALA A 502 -14.94 -13.80 -2.41
C ALA A 502 -13.46 -14.13 -2.11
N GLY A 503 -12.71 -14.50 -3.15
CA GLY A 503 -11.37 -15.05 -3.03
C GLY A 503 -11.33 -16.55 -2.71
N SER A 504 -12.47 -17.20 -2.44
CA SER A 504 -12.51 -18.64 -2.20
C SER A 504 -11.99 -19.41 -3.42
N PRO A 505 -11.14 -20.44 -3.23
CA PRO A 505 -10.94 -21.43 -4.26
C PRO A 505 -12.28 -22.14 -4.55
N LEU A 506 -12.44 -22.59 -5.79
CA LEU A 506 -13.57 -23.39 -6.24
C LEU A 506 -13.05 -24.74 -6.69
N PHE A 507 -13.61 -25.80 -6.09
CA PHE A 507 -13.32 -27.19 -6.47
C PHE A 507 -14.55 -27.81 -7.13
N ILE A 508 -14.32 -28.84 -7.95
CA ILE A 508 -15.39 -29.69 -8.49
C ILE A 508 -15.26 -31.08 -7.84
N ALA A 509 -16.33 -31.58 -7.23
CA ALA A 509 -16.45 -32.96 -6.82
C ALA A 509 -16.94 -33.80 -7.99
N LYS A 510 -16.21 -34.89 -8.30
CA LYS A 510 -16.65 -35.84 -9.33
C LYS A 510 -17.75 -36.75 -8.81
N ASN A 511 -17.63 -37.17 -7.55
CA ASN A 511 -18.52 -38.11 -6.88
C ASN A 511 -18.89 -37.58 -5.48
N GLU A 512 -19.99 -38.08 -4.91
CA GLU A 512 -20.46 -37.65 -3.57
C GLU A 512 -19.45 -37.95 -2.46
N GLU A 513 -18.65 -39.01 -2.59
CA GLU A 513 -17.61 -39.39 -1.63
C GLU A 513 -16.47 -38.37 -1.54
N GLU A 514 -16.23 -37.58 -2.59
CA GLU A 514 -15.18 -36.55 -2.59
C GLU A 514 -15.62 -35.28 -1.85
N ILE A 515 -16.92 -35.05 -1.69
CA ILE A 515 -17.47 -33.81 -1.14
C ILE A 515 -16.90 -33.51 0.25
N PRO A 516 -16.92 -34.43 1.24
CA PRO A 516 -16.40 -34.14 2.58
C PRO A 516 -14.91 -33.78 2.57
N ARG A 517 -14.12 -34.48 1.74
CA ARG A 517 -12.68 -34.22 1.60
C ARG A 517 -12.43 -32.84 0.98
N LEU A 518 -13.15 -32.47 -0.07
CA LEU A 518 -13.00 -31.17 -0.74
C LEU A 518 -13.53 -30.02 0.11
N GLN A 519 -14.53 -30.26 0.96
CA GLN A 519 -14.99 -29.30 1.96
C GLN A 519 -13.91 -29.03 3.02
N GLU A 520 -13.14 -30.03 3.42
CA GLU A 520 -11.99 -29.83 4.29
C GLU A 520 -10.86 -29.09 3.55
N GLU A 521 -10.59 -29.45 2.29
CA GLU A 521 -9.55 -28.84 1.45
C GLU A 521 -9.83 -27.35 1.19
N VAL A 522 -11.08 -26.96 0.89
CA VAL A 522 -11.46 -25.55 0.64
C VAL A 522 -11.32 -24.66 1.88
N GLN A 523 -11.41 -25.26 3.07
CA GLN A 523 -11.29 -24.56 4.35
C GLN A 523 -9.90 -24.65 4.97
N LYS A 524 -9.00 -25.42 4.36
CA LYS A 524 -7.67 -25.70 4.92
C LYS A 524 -6.88 -24.41 5.13
N GLU A 525 -6.82 -23.54 4.12
CA GLU A 525 -6.11 -22.25 4.17
C GLU A 525 -6.64 -21.37 5.31
N ILE A 526 -7.96 -21.23 5.40
CA ILE A 526 -8.62 -20.48 6.49
C ILE A 526 -8.24 -21.09 7.84
N THR A 527 -8.35 -22.41 7.97
CA THR A 527 -8.07 -23.10 9.23
C THR A 527 -6.60 -22.96 9.65
N GLU A 528 -5.66 -23.00 8.71
CA GLU A 528 -4.23 -22.80 8.95
C GLU A 528 -3.92 -21.38 9.43
N ILE A 529 -4.51 -20.37 8.80
CA ILE A 529 -4.36 -18.97 9.24
C ILE A 529 -4.90 -18.81 10.67
N PHE A 530 -6.08 -19.36 10.98
CA PHE A 530 -6.66 -19.31 12.33
C PHE A 530 -5.78 -20.03 13.37
N LYS A 531 -5.20 -21.18 13.02
CA LYS A 531 -4.25 -21.90 13.90
C LYS A 531 -2.97 -21.12 14.15
N SER A 532 -2.48 -20.34 13.19
CA SER A 532 -1.25 -19.54 13.36
C SER A 532 -1.37 -18.43 14.42
N ILE A 533 -2.60 -18.07 14.79
CA ILE A 533 -2.91 -16.96 15.72
C ILE A 533 -3.43 -17.47 17.06
N ASN A 534 -4.18 -18.58 17.05
CA ASN A 534 -4.63 -19.27 18.26
C ASN A 534 -3.41 -19.62 19.14
N ASN A 535 -3.19 -18.83 20.20
CA ASN A 535 -2.24 -18.97 21.34
C ASN A 535 -1.63 -17.62 21.79
N LYS A 536 -2.03 -16.49 21.21
CA LYS A 536 -1.61 -15.17 21.71
C LYS A 536 -2.63 -14.62 22.70
N ASP A 537 -2.27 -14.57 23.98
CA ASP A 537 -3.12 -14.02 25.04
C ASP A 537 -3.38 -12.52 24.92
N LYS A 538 -2.52 -11.83 24.17
CA LYS A 538 -2.47 -10.39 24.03
C LYS A 538 -2.46 -10.00 22.56
N GLY A 539 -3.33 -9.06 22.18
CA GLY A 539 -3.35 -8.49 20.83
C GLY A 539 -4.68 -7.89 20.42
N VAL A 540 -4.70 -7.28 19.25
CA VAL A 540 -5.91 -6.73 18.62
C VAL A 540 -6.75 -7.84 17.99
N HIS A 541 -8.06 -7.63 17.89
CA HIS A 541 -8.93 -8.46 17.06
C HIS A 541 -8.90 -7.95 15.62
N VAL A 542 -8.66 -8.82 14.64
CA VAL A 542 -8.56 -8.41 13.23
C VAL A 542 -9.68 -9.05 12.41
N GLN A 543 -10.34 -8.24 11.59
CA GLN A 543 -11.41 -8.69 10.73
C GLN A 543 -11.24 -8.15 9.32
N ALA A 544 -11.38 -9.02 8.31
CA ALA A 544 -11.20 -8.66 6.91
C ALA A 544 -12.30 -9.24 6.02
N SER A 545 -12.44 -8.76 4.79
CA SER A 545 -13.51 -9.18 3.88
C SER A 545 -13.21 -10.49 3.15
N THR A 546 -11.94 -10.85 2.98
CA THR A 546 -11.48 -12.06 2.29
C THR A 546 -10.29 -12.70 2.99
N VAL A 547 -9.99 -13.96 2.66
CA VAL A 547 -8.81 -14.66 3.18
C VAL A 547 -7.52 -13.93 2.81
N GLY A 548 -7.33 -13.59 1.53
CA GLY A 548 -6.10 -12.90 1.08
C GLY A 548 -5.92 -11.49 1.65
N SER A 549 -7.01 -10.78 1.95
CA SER A 549 -6.90 -9.47 2.64
C SER A 549 -6.54 -9.63 4.11
N LEU A 550 -7.05 -10.68 4.75
CA LEU A 550 -6.69 -11.02 6.12
C LEU A 550 -5.19 -11.36 6.21
N GLU A 551 -4.67 -12.20 5.31
CA GLU A 551 -3.24 -12.55 5.27
C GLU A 551 -2.35 -11.32 5.11
N ALA A 552 -2.69 -10.44 4.16
CA ALA A 552 -1.92 -9.22 3.91
C ALA A 552 -1.89 -8.30 5.15
N LEU A 553 -3.03 -8.15 5.82
CA LEU A 553 -3.11 -7.35 7.05
C LEU A 553 -2.31 -8.01 8.19
N LEU A 554 -2.38 -9.32 8.34
CA LEU A 554 -1.63 -10.05 9.38
C LEU A 554 -0.12 -9.95 9.18
N GLU A 555 0.37 -10.11 7.95
CA GLU A 555 1.78 -9.95 7.63
C GLU A 555 2.25 -8.52 7.89
N PHE A 556 1.43 -7.52 7.52
CA PHE A 556 1.71 -6.12 7.83
C PHE A 556 1.78 -5.83 9.33
N LEU A 557 0.82 -6.35 10.12
CA LEU A 557 0.81 -6.19 11.58
C LEU A 557 2.01 -6.88 12.23
N LYS A 558 2.42 -8.04 11.70
CA LYS A 558 3.62 -8.76 12.15
C LYS A 558 4.89 -7.95 11.90
N GLN A 559 5.05 -7.34 10.73
CA GLN A 559 6.17 -6.44 10.41
C GLN A 559 6.16 -5.21 11.32
N SER A 560 4.97 -4.70 11.63
CA SER A 560 4.75 -3.55 12.52
C SER A 560 4.84 -3.91 14.01
N LYS A 561 5.11 -5.18 14.35
CA LYS A 561 5.19 -5.70 15.72
C LYS A 561 3.90 -5.49 16.55
N ILE A 562 2.75 -5.43 15.89
CA ILE A 562 1.45 -5.37 16.55
C ILE A 562 0.96 -6.81 16.77
N PRO A 563 0.77 -7.25 18.02
CA PRO A 563 0.26 -8.58 18.30
C PRO A 563 -1.23 -8.67 17.96
N VAL A 564 -1.64 -9.83 17.43
CA VAL A 564 -3.01 -10.16 17.06
C VAL A 564 -3.48 -11.29 17.96
N SER A 565 -4.61 -11.12 18.64
CA SER A 565 -5.17 -12.12 19.56
C SER A 565 -6.14 -13.07 18.89
N SER A 566 -6.92 -12.55 17.94
CA SER A 566 -7.99 -13.30 17.30
C SER A 566 -8.35 -12.70 15.96
N ILE A 567 -8.90 -13.54 15.09
CA ILE A 567 -9.28 -13.13 13.73
C ILE A 567 -10.68 -13.59 13.36
N ASN A 568 -11.27 -12.93 12.37
CA ASN A 568 -12.46 -13.39 11.68
C ASN A 568 -12.53 -12.86 10.25
N ILE A 569 -13.40 -13.45 9.42
CA ILE A 569 -13.64 -13.00 8.04
C ILE A 569 -15.12 -12.67 7.87
N GLY A 570 -15.41 -11.56 7.20
CA GLY A 570 -16.77 -11.04 6.97
C GLY A 570 -17.15 -9.87 7.87
N PRO A 571 -18.42 -9.43 7.85
CA PRO A 571 -18.90 -8.29 8.62
C PRO A 571 -18.65 -8.43 10.13
N VAL A 572 -18.42 -7.30 10.82
CA VAL A 572 -18.19 -7.28 12.27
C VAL A 572 -19.52 -7.45 13.01
N PHE A 573 -19.61 -8.50 13.82
CA PHE A 573 -20.76 -8.80 14.66
C PHE A 573 -20.44 -8.61 16.15
N LYS A 574 -21.47 -8.57 16.99
CA LYS A 574 -21.33 -8.45 18.46
C LYS A 574 -20.37 -9.49 19.07
N LYS A 575 -20.38 -10.73 18.56
CA LYS A 575 -19.46 -11.81 18.99
C LYS A 575 -17.98 -11.47 18.78
N ASP A 576 -17.67 -10.66 17.77
CA ASP A 576 -16.30 -10.26 17.44
C ASP A 576 -15.81 -9.16 18.41
N ILE A 577 -16.71 -8.27 18.81
CA ILE A 577 -16.45 -7.27 19.86
C ILE A 577 -16.18 -7.95 21.20
N MET A 578 -16.93 -9.00 21.57
CA MET A 578 -16.69 -9.77 22.79
C MET A 578 -15.27 -10.35 22.82
N LYS A 579 -14.73 -10.80 21.68
CA LYS A 579 -13.35 -11.30 21.60
C LYS A 579 -12.33 -10.21 21.93
N ALA A 580 -12.54 -8.98 21.44
CA ALA A 580 -11.68 -7.84 21.76
C ALA A 580 -11.85 -7.39 23.23
N GLN A 581 -13.07 -7.46 23.78
CA GLN A 581 -13.35 -7.16 25.19
C GLN A 581 -12.55 -8.04 26.15
N THR A 582 -12.29 -9.31 25.80
CA THR A 582 -11.46 -10.19 26.64
C THR A 582 -10.08 -9.62 26.96
N GLN A 583 -9.57 -8.70 26.13
CA GLN A 583 -8.30 -8.02 26.39
C GLN A 583 -8.38 -7.10 27.62
N ILE A 584 -9.53 -6.43 27.81
CA ILE A 584 -9.81 -5.62 29.00
C ILE A 584 -9.92 -6.52 30.22
N GLU A 585 -10.66 -7.62 30.11
CA GLU A 585 -10.90 -8.56 31.22
C GLU A 585 -9.62 -9.24 31.70
N LYS A 586 -8.70 -9.54 30.77
CA LYS A 586 -7.36 -10.08 31.09
C LYS A 586 -6.39 -9.04 31.66
N GLY A 587 -6.79 -7.76 31.74
CA GLY A 587 -5.93 -6.68 32.22
C GLY A 587 -4.79 -6.31 31.26
N ASN A 588 -4.92 -6.63 29.96
CA ASN A 588 -3.97 -6.19 28.95
C ASN A 588 -4.10 -4.68 28.70
N GLU A 589 -3.12 -4.06 28.03
CA GLU A 589 -3.15 -2.63 27.75
C GLU A 589 -4.39 -2.24 26.94
N LYS A 590 -4.97 -1.07 27.27
CA LYS A 590 -6.18 -0.53 26.63
C LYS A 590 -6.11 -0.49 25.10
N GLN A 591 -4.91 -0.30 24.54
CA GLN A 591 -4.69 -0.31 23.10
C GLN A 591 -5.07 -1.63 22.41
N TYR A 592 -5.03 -2.76 23.13
CA TYR A 592 -5.37 -4.08 22.57
C TYR A 592 -6.86 -4.38 22.60
N ALA A 593 -7.64 -3.62 23.36
CA ALA A 593 -9.11 -3.64 23.30
C ALA A 593 -9.62 -2.93 22.04
N THR A 594 -9.14 -3.37 20.88
CA THR A 594 -9.37 -2.76 19.58
C THR A 594 -9.73 -3.83 18.55
N VAL A 595 -10.76 -3.55 17.75
CA VAL A 595 -11.11 -4.29 16.54
C VAL A 595 -10.58 -3.53 15.33
N MET A 596 -9.67 -4.15 14.57
CA MET A 596 -9.16 -3.66 13.29
C MET A 596 -9.98 -4.28 12.16
N ALA A 597 -10.90 -3.50 11.60
CA ALA A 597 -11.87 -3.91 10.59
C ALA A 597 -11.45 -3.42 9.19
N PHE A 598 -10.86 -4.31 8.39
CA PHE A 598 -10.40 -4.02 7.05
C PHE A 598 -11.45 -4.35 5.99
N ASP A 599 -11.97 -3.32 5.33
CA ASP A 599 -12.92 -3.45 4.21
C ASP A 599 -14.18 -4.29 4.56
N VAL A 600 -14.65 -4.19 5.81
CA VAL A 600 -15.83 -4.92 6.28
C VAL A 600 -16.87 -3.98 6.84
N LYS A 601 -18.14 -4.32 6.65
CA LYS A 601 -19.25 -3.60 7.27
C LYS A 601 -19.29 -3.92 8.76
N ILE A 602 -19.59 -2.89 9.57
CA ILE A 602 -19.85 -3.03 10.99
C ILE A 602 -21.36 -3.07 11.18
N THR A 603 -21.87 -4.08 11.88
CA THR A 603 -23.30 -4.13 12.18
C THR A 603 -23.66 -3.10 13.26
N PRO A 604 -24.87 -2.48 13.22
CA PRO A 604 -25.28 -1.51 14.23
C PRO A 604 -25.17 -2.05 15.66
N GLU A 605 -25.59 -3.30 15.87
CA GLU A 605 -25.47 -3.98 17.17
C GLU A 605 -24.01 -4.11 17.64
N ALA A 606 -23.06 -4.34 16.73
CA ALA A 606 -21.64 -4.40 17.08
C ALA A 606 -21.10 -3.03 17.49
N GLN A 607 -21.49 -1.96 16.79
CA GLN A 607 -21.06 -0.60 17.11
C GLN A 607 -21.57 -0.16 18.49
N GLU A 608 -22.87 -0.33 18.74
CA GLU A 608 -23.49 0.00 20.04
C GLU A 608 -22.84 -0.76 21.20
N TYR A 609 -22.58 -2.06 21.00
CA TYR A 609 -21.95 -2.88 22.03
C TYR A 609 -20.49 -2.47 22.28
N ALA A 610 -19.72 -2.15 21.23
CA ALA A 610 -18.34 -1.69 21.35
C ALA A 610 -18.25 -0.39 22.17
N ASP A 611 -19.15 0.57 21.90
CA ASP A 611 -19.22 1.83 22.63
C ASP A 611 -19.58 1.62 24.12
N SER A 612 -20.46 0.64 24.41
CA SER A 612 -20.85 0.31 25.79
C SER A 612 -19.75 -0.38 26.62
N CYS A 613 -18.89 -1.17 25.96
CA CYS A 613 -17.86 -1.98 26.62
C CYS A 613 -16.46 -1.35 26.55
N GLY A 614 -16.32 -0.16 25.96
CA GLY A 614 -15.03 0.53 25.83
C GLY A 614 -14.06 -0.12 24.84
N VAL A 615 -14.57 -0.86 23.86
CA VAL A 615 -13.77 -1.46 22.78
C VAL A 615 -13.71 -0.50 21.60
N LYS A 616 -12.52 -0.17 21.11
CA LYS A 616 -12.38 0.72 19.95
C LYS A 616 -12.51 -0.06 18.64
N ILE A 617 -13.42 0.33 17.76
CA ILE A 617 -13.43 -0.15 16.38
C ILE A 617 -12.66 0.85 15.51
N ILE A 618 -11.65 0.35 14.80
CA ILE A 618 -10.92 1.10 13.78
C ILE A 618 -11.21 0.41 12.46
N SER A 619 -11.86 1.12 11.54
CA SER A 619 -12.17 0.62 10.22
C SER A 619 -11.57 1.49 9.13
N ASP A 620 -11.13 0.82 8.08
CA ASP A 620 -10.64 1.44 6.85
C ASP A 620 -10.63 0.40 5.72
N ASN A 621 -10.51 0.85 4.48
CA ASN A 621 -10.32 0.00 3.30
C ASN A 621 -8.85 -0.01 2.85
N ILE A 622 -7.96 0.76 3.47
CA ILE A 622 -6.51 0.69 3.22
C ILE A 622 -5.77 0.26 4.49
N ILE A 623 -4.87 -0.72 4.34
CA ILE A 623 -4.09 -1.31 5.46
C ILE A 623 -3.25 -0.23 6.16
N PHE A 624 -2.60 0.66 5.39
CA PHE A 624 -1.80 1.76 5.95
C PHE A 624 -2.64 2.77 6.73
N HIS A 625 -3.79 3.18 6.22
CA HIS A 625 -4.68 4.09 6.94
C HIS A 625 -5.21 3.47 8.24
N LEU A 626 -5.51 2.18 8.20
CA LEU A 626 -5.87 1.40 9.39
C LEU A 626 -4.76 1.44 10.45
N PHE A 627 -3.51 1.29 10.02
CA PHE A 627 -2.33 1.37 10.88
C PHE A 627 -2.06 2.78 11.40
N ASP A 628 -2.14 3.80 10.57
CA ASP A 628 -1.94 5.20 10.96
C ASP A 628 -2.98 5.62 12.00
N ARG A 629 -4.24 5.22 11.81
CA ARG A 629 -5.32 5.43 12.77
C ARG A 629 -5.07 4.68 14.08
N PHE A 630 -4.60 3.43 14.01
CA PHE A 630 -4.26 2.66 15.20
C PHE A 630 -3.09 3.28 15.97
N THR A 631 -2.03 3.68 15.29
CA THR A 631 -0.86 4.31 15.90
C THR A 631 -1.23 5.63 16.55
N LYS A 632 -2.03 6.45 15.87
CA LYS A 632 -2.59 7.69 16.43
C LYS A 632 -3.43 7.42 17.69
N TYR A 633 -4.28 6.39 17.66
CA TYR A 633 -5.07 6.00 18.82
C TYR A 633 -4.21 5.58 20.01
N VAL A 634 -3.13 4.82 19.78
CA VAL A 634 -2.15 4.44 20.81
C VAL A 634 -1.47 5.67 21.41
N GLU A 635 -1.06 6.62 20.56
CA GLU A 635 -0.46 7.88 21.03
C GLU A 635 -1.44 8.71 21.88
N ASP A 636 -2.71 8.78 21.47
CA ASP A 636 -3.74 9.51 22.18
C ASP A 636 -4.04 8.88 23.55
N ILE A 637 -4.08 7.53 23.65
CA ILE A 637 -4.16 6.83 24.94
C ILE A 637 -2.98 7.21 25.83
N ARG A 638 -1.75 7.14 25.32
CA ARG A 638 -0.54 7.46 26.10
C ARG A 638 -0.57 8.90 26.62
N LYS A 639 -1.01 9.85 25.79
CA LYS A 639 -1.15 11.27 26.20
C LYS A 639 -2.21 11.42 27.28
N GLN A 640 -3.36 10.75 27.14
CA GLN A 640 -4.41 10.81 28.15
C GLN A 640 -3.95 10.21 29.48
N GLU A 641 -3.24 9.08 29.45
CA GLU A 641 -2.68 8.47 30.65
C GLU A 641 -1.66 9.38 31.34
N ARG A 642 -0.84 10.13 30.57
CA ARG A 642 0.04 11.17 31.12
C ARG A 642 -0.75 12.28 31.84
N LEU A 643 -1.86 12.74 31.26
CA LEU A 643 -2.72 13.78 31.86
C LEU A 643 -3.41 13.28 33.14
N GLU A 644 -3.83 12.01 33.16
CA GLU A 644 -4.38 11.32 34.33
C GLU A 644 -3.32 11.08 35.43
N GLY A 645 -2.06 11.41 35.17
CA GLY A 645 -0.95 11.35 36.12
C GLY A 645 -0.16 10.06 36.09
N LYS A 646 -0.47 9.10 35.21
CA LYS A 646 0.38 7.93 34.99
C LYS A 646 1.69 8.39 34.36
N GLY A 647 2.81 8.07 35.02
CA GLY A 647 4.14 8.52 34.62
C GLY A 647 4.64 9.79 35.32
N LYS A 648 3.86 10.45 36.20
CA LYS A 648 4.38 11.58 37.02
C LYS A 648 5.55 11.20 37.91
N ASP A 649 5.63 9.94 38.31
CA ASP A 649 6.73 9.39 39.12
C ASP A 649 7.97 9.01 38.28
N ALA A 650 7.94 9.23 36.96
CA ALA A 650 9.11 9.04 36.11
C ALA A 650 10.20 10.05 36.47
N VAL A 651 11.34 9.53 36.91
CA VAL A 651 12.50 10.33 37.30
C VAL A 651 13.46 10.43 36.11
N PHE A 652 13.61 11.64 35.58
CA PHE A 652 14.58 11.91 34.51
C PHE A 652 16.01 11.81 35.05
N PRO A 653 16.94 11.21 34.28
CA PRO A 653 18.32 11.08 34.73
C PRO A 653 19.00 12.44 34.75
N CYS A 654 19.66 12.77 35.87
CA CYS A 654 20.52 13.94 35.96
C CYS A 654 21.75 13.67 36.82
N LEU A 655 22.84 14.32 36.45
CA LEU A 655 24.06 14.41 37.24
C LEU A 655 24.35 15.90 37.50
N LEU A 656 24.52 16.26 38.76
CA LEU A 656 24.68 17.64 39.20
C LEU A 656 25.94 17.79 40.04
N LYS A 657 26.60 18.93 39.89
CA LYS A 657 27.71 19.34 40.74
C LYS A 657 27.29 20.51 41.62
N ILE A 658 27.58 20.42 42.92
CA ILE A 658 27.34 21.52 43.85
C ILE A 658 28.39 22.61 43.59
N VAL A 659 27.92 23.83 43.35
CA VAL A 659 28.76 25.02 43.15
C VAL A 659 28.89 25.80 44.45
N GLU A 660 27.78 25.93 45.19
CA GLU A 660 27.72 26.70 46.43
C GLU A 660 26.52 26.24 47.27
N ILE A 661 26.72 26.11 48.57
CA ILE A 661 25.63 25.90 49.53
C ILE A 661 25.06 27.28 49.93
N VAL A 662 23.89 27.63 49.41
CA VAL A 662 23.22 28.93 49.68
C VAL A 662 22.54 28.93 51.05
N LYS A 663 21.92 27.80 51.42
CA LYS A 663 21.31 27.60 52.73
C LYS A 663 21.51 26.16 53.18
N ASN A 664 22.00 25.99 54.40
CA ASN A 664 22.44 24.71 54.93
C ASN A 664 21.36 23.86 55.61
N SER A 665 20.20 24.43 55.93
CA SER A 665 19.12 23.77 56.69
C SER A 665 17.73 24.17 56.20
N ASP A 666 16.77 23.26 56.38
CA ASP A 666 15.40 23.23 55.83
C ASP A 666 14.75 24.59 55.48
N PRO A 667 14.38 24.84 54.20
CA PRO A 667 14.70 24.01 53.03
C PRO A 667 16.16 24.20 52.63
N ILE A 668 16.87 23.09 52.41
CA ILE A 668 18.25 23.13 51.92
C ILE A 668 18.25 23.76 50.54
N THR A 669 19.09 24.77 50.34
CA THR A 669 19.17 25.52 49.07
C THR A 669 20.58 25.42 48.52
N LEU A 670 20.71 24.84 47.33
CA LEU A 670 21.99 24.59 46.68
C LEU A 670 22.05 25.32 45.34
N ARG A 671 23.18 25.93 45.04
CA ARG A 671 23.50 26.35 43.68
C ARG A 671 24.23 25.20 43.01
N VAL A 672 23.67 24.68 41.91
CA VAL A 672 24.17 23.49 41.23
C VAL A 672 24.35 23.73 39.74
N ASP A 673 25.33 23.04 39.15
CA ASP A 673 25.49 22.92 37.70
C ASP A 673 24.99 21.55 37.24
N VAL A 674 24.13 21.54 36.21
CA VAL A 674 23.73 20.30 35.54
C VAL A 674 24.86 19.85 34.64
N VAL A 675 25.54 18.76 35.01
CA VAL A 675 26.68 18.20 34.27
C VAL A 675 26.17 17.38 33.08
N ASP A 676 25.19 16.51 33.31
CA ASP A 676 24.58 15.68 32.27
C ASP A 676 23.09 15.38 32.59
N GLY A 677 22.30 15.10 31.56
CA GLY A 677 20.89 14.73 31.69
C GLY A 677 19.91 15.92 31.79
N VAL A 678 18.81 15.74 32.54
CA VAL A 678 17.73 16.73 32.68
C VAL A 678 17.29 16.82 34.13
N LEU A 679 17.50 17.98 34.74
CA LEU A 679 16.96 18.29 36.06
C LEU A 679 15.54 18.81 35.91
N LYS A 680 14.58 18.24 36.67
CA LYS A 680 13.18 18.70 36.70
C LYS A 680 12.74 18.94 38.14
N VAL A 681 11.74 19.82 38.29
CA VAL A 681 11.01 19.93 39.55
C VAL A 681 10.40 18.58 39.89
N GLY A 682 10.57 18.16 41.14
CA GLY A 682 10.14 16.86 41.61
C GLY A 682 11.15 15.73 41.43
N THR A 683 12.34 15.97 40.90
CA THR A 683 13.37 14.91 40.85
C THR A 683 13.89 14.60 42.26
N PRO A 684 13.83 13.33 42.73
CA PRO A 684 14.54 12.92 43.94
C PRO A 684 16.05 12.86 43.67
N LEU A 685 16.85 13.42 44.56
CA LEU A 685 18.32 13.45 44.46
C LEU A 685 18.96 12.59 45.54
N CYS A 686 20.09 11.99 45.19
CA CYS A 686 20.89 11.14 46.07
C CYS A 686 22.40 11.33 45.83
N ILE A 687 23.17 10.96 46.84
CA ILE A 687 24.64 10.88 46.81
C ILE A 687 25.03 9.41 46.94
N HIS A 688 25.37 8.79 45.81
CA HIS A 688 25.70 7.36 45.78
C HIS A 688 27.00 7.01 46.53
N GLU A 689 27.95 7.95 46.64
CA GLU A 689 29.21 7.72 47.37
C GLU A 689 29.02 7.59 48.89
N LYS A 690 27.86 7.98 49.41
CA LYS A 690 27.49 7.93 50.83
C LYS A 690 26.34 6.94 51.06
N GLU A 691 26.52 5.70 50.64
CA GLU A 691 25.52 4.62 50.79
C GLU A 691 24.14 5.03 50.23
N ASP A 692 24.12 5.62 49.04
CA ASP A 692 22.88 6.09 48.38
C ASP A 692 22.05 7.06 49.22
N LEU A 693 22.70 7.96 49.96
CA LEU A 693 22.04 8.96 50.78
C LEU A 693 21.06 9.82 49.95
N ILE A 694 19.76 9.61 50.15
CA ILE A 694 18.70 10.37 49.48
C ILE A 694 18.49 11.68 50.24
N ILE A 695 18.93 12.78 49.62
CA ILE A 695 18.93 14.10 50.26
C ILE A 695 17.57 14.82 50.17
N GLY A 696 16.68 14.38 49.29
CA GLY A 696 15.33 14.92 49.14
C GLY A 696 14.89 15.09 47.70
N LYS A 697 13.75 15.76 47.52
CA LYS A 697 13.11 16.04 46.24
C LYS A 697 13.26 17.52 45.89
N VAL A 698 13.53 17.82 44.63
CA VAL A 698 13.59 19.20 44.13
C VAL A 698 12.19 19.84 44.20
N GLU A 699 12.04 20.87 45.03
CA GLU A 699 10.79 21.61 45.19
C GLU A 699 10.67 22.75 44.18
N SER A 700 11.76 23.49 43.95
CA SER A 700 11.82 24.54 42.91
C SER A 700 13.22 24.64 42.29
N ILE A 701 13.26 25.17 41.07
CA ILE A 701 14.49 25.48 40.33
C ILE A 701 14.41 26.94 39.92
N GLU A 702 15.41 27.72 40.26
CA GLU A 702 15.51 29.15 39.99
C GLU A 702 16.75 29.44 39.13
N LEU A 703 16.55 30.13 37.99
CA LEU A 703 17.61 30.61 37.12
C LEU A 703 17.46 32.13 36.96
N ASN A 704 18.46 32.90 37.38
CA ASN A 704 18.41 34.38 37.37
C ASN A 704 17.16 34.95 38.07
N ASP A 705 16.80 34.41 39.24
CA ASP A 705 15.62 34.78 40.03
C ASP A 705 14.24 34.47 39.38
N GLU A 706 14.21 33.74 38.27
CA GLU A 706 12.98 33.22 37.65
C GLU A 706 12.81 31.72 37.91
N ASN A 707 11.58 31.31 38.26
CA ASN A 707 11.25 29.89 38.45
C ASN A 707 11.13 29.19 37.09
N ILE A 708 11.82 28.05 36.97
CA ILE A 708 11.79 27.18 35.78
C ILE A 708 11.39 25.75 36.16
N GLU A 709 10.78 25.02 35.22
CA GLU A 709 10.36 23.64 35.46
C GLU A 709 11.46 22.61 35.18
N LEU A 710 12.42 22.95 34.31
CA LEU A 710 13.51 22.05 33.90
C LEU A 710 14.79 22.81 33.53
N GLN A 711 15.94 22.17 33.75
CA GLN A 711 17.27 22.66 33.36
C GLN A 711 18.08 21.56 32.66
N ARG A 712 18.84 21.93 31.62
CA ARG A 712 19.77 21.05 30.89
C ARG A 712 21.24 21.54 30.99
N PRO A 713 22.21 20.69 30.68
CA PRO A 713 23.62 21.06 30.68
C PRO A 713 23.95 22.27 29.80
N GLY A 714 24.89 23.10 30.24
CA GLY A 714 25.39 24.25 29.50
C GLY A 714 24.50 25.50 29.54
N GLN A 715 23.43 25.50 30.33
CA GLN A 715 22.52 26.65 30.52
C GLN A 715 22.84 27.51 31.74
N GLY A 716 23.99 27.28 32.39
CA GLY A 716 24.43 27.98 33.61
C GLY A 716 23.96 27.31 34.90
N SER A 717 24.48 27.81 36.03
CA SER A 717 24.16 27.32 37.37
C SER A 717 22.76 27.73 37.80
N VAL A 718 22.03 26.81 38.41
CA VAL A 718 20.67 27.04 38.94
C VAL A 718 20.67 26.91 40.46
N VAL A 719 19.76 27.63 41.11
CA VAL A 719 19.49 27.47 42.53
C VAL A 719 18.33 26.50 42.68
N ILE A 720 18.54 25.41 43.42
CA ILE A 720 17.51 24.43 43.74
C ILE A 720 17.16 24.48 45.21
N LYS A 721 15.87 24.35 45.51
CA LYS A 721 15.36 24.12 46.87
C LYS A 721 14.99 22.66 47.02
N LEU A 722 15.50 22.04 48.07
CA LEU A 722 15.28 20.63 48.38
C LEU A 722 14.35 20.50 49.58
N LYS A 723 13.45 19.52 49.48
CA LYS A 723 12.54 19.12 50.55
C LYS A 723 12.76 17.65 50.87
N GLY A 724 12.89 17.31 52.15
CA GLY A 724 13.01 15.92 52.57
C GLY A 724 11.77 15.12 52.19
N LEU A 725 11.94 13.84 51.88
CA LEU A 725 10.81 12.94 51.64
C LEU A 725 10.20 12.48 52.97
N ASN A 726 11.03 12.42 54.03
CA ASN A 726 10.69 11.94 55.36
C ASN A 726 11.27 12.88 56.44
N PRO A 727 10.75 12.88 57.69
CA PRO A 727 11.24 13.73 58.77
C PRO A 727 12.73 13.57 59.13
N GLU A 728 13.32 12.40 58.87
CA GLU A 728 14.76 12.18 59.04
C GLU A 728 15.60 12.93 58.00
N GLN A 729 15.08 13.08 56.78
CA GLN A 729 15.75 13.79 55.69
C GLN A 729 15.58 15.31 55.82
N ASP A 730 14.48 15.76 56.41
CA ASP A 730 14.28 17.18 56.75
C ASP A 730 15.30 17.67 57.81
N ALA A 731 15.90 16.74 58.56
CA ALA A 731 16.93 17.03 59.56
C ALA A 731 18.35 17.06 58.98
N TYR A 732 18.56 16.79 57.68
CA TYR A 732 19.88 16.86 57.07
C TYR A 732 20.39 18.29 56.94
N GLU A 733 21.68 18.47 57.20
CA GLU A 733 22.37 19.75 57.11
C GLU A 733 23.53 19.68 56.11
N ALA A 734 23.51 20.60 55.14
CA ALA A 734 24.62 20.76 54.19
C ALA A 734 25.84 21.35 54.93
N GLY A 735 26.98 20.68 54.82
CA GLY A 735 28.21 20.89 55.60
C GLY A 735 28.41 19.87 56.73
N ARG A 736 27.40 19.07 57.08
CA ARG A 736 27.50 17.98 58.06
C ARG A 736 27.27 16.61 57.41
N ASP A 737 26.14 16.46 56.72
CA ASP A 737 25.77 15.19 56.08
C ASP A 737 26.37 15.08 54.67
N PHE A 738 26.45 16.22 53.96
CA PHE A 738 27.11 16.34 52.65
C PHE A 738 27.80 17.69 52.44
N GLU A 739 28.82 17.71 51.58
CA GLU A 739 29.69 18.85 51.33
C GLU A 739 29.66 19.29 49.86
N GLU A 740 30.24 20.45 49.53
CA GLU A 740 30.30 20.97 48.15
C GLU A 740 31.09 20.07 47.18
N ILE A 741 31.95 19.20 47.70
CA ILE A 741 32.70 18.23 46.89
C ILE A 741 31.84 17.06 46.42
N ASP A 742 30.69 16.82 47.06
CA ASP A 742 29.83 15.69 46.76
C ASP A 742 29.08 15.91 45.44
N GLU A 743 28.95 14.84 44.65
CA GLU A 743 28.23 14.86 43.37
C GLU A 743 26.79 14.35 43.58
N LEU A 744 25.80 15.11 43.10
CA LEU A 744 24.39 14.73 43.22
C LEU A 744 23.94 14.03 41.95
N SER A 745 23.07 13.06 42.10
CA SER A 745 22.44 12.39 40.96
C SER A 745 20.98 12.13 41.24
N SER A 746 20.19 11.96 40.18
CA SER A 746 18.80 11.56 40.30
C SER A 746 18.69 10.12 40.86
N TRP A 747 17.83 9.92 41.85
CA TRP A 747 17.50 8.59 42.35
C TRP A 747 16.58 7.86 41.38
N ILE A 748 17.15 6.98 40.55
CA ILE A 748 16.41 6.22 39.52
C ILE A 748 16.21 4.78 39.98
N THR A 749 14.96 4.35 40.04
CA THR A 749 14.58 2.95 40.26
C THR A 749 14.25 2.24 38.94
N ARG A 750 14.13 0.91 38.98
CA ARG A 750 13.69 0.14 37.81
C ARG A 750 12.29 0.57 37.32
N GLU A 751 11.37 0.77 38.25
CA GLU A 751 10.02 1.25 37.94
C GLU A 751 10.05 2.60 37.21
N SER A 752 10.90 3.53 37.66
CA SER A 752 11.09 4.82 37.01
C SER A 752 11.63 4.67 35.57
N ILE A 753 12.59 3.76 35.34
CA ILE A 753 13.12 3.49 34.00
C ILE A 753 12.03 2.96 33.06
N ASP A 754 11.16 2.09 33.55
CA ASP A 754 10.08 1.52 32.74
C ASP A 754 9.02 2.59 32.45
N LEU A 755 8.68 3.47 33.41
CA LEU A 755 7.85 4.65 33.16
C LEU A 755 8.47 5.62 32.13
N LEU A 756 9.79 5.83 32.15
CA LEU A 756 10.48 6.63 31.14
C LEU A 756 10.36 6.01 29.74
N LYS A 757 10.46 4.69 29.62
CA LYS A 757 10.32 3.98 28.33
C LYS A 757 8.89 4.06 27.79
N ASP A 758 7.91 3.94 28.68
CA ASP A 758 6.50 3.85 28.30
C ASP A 758 5.90 5.22 27.98
N TYR A 759 6.28 6.24 28.73
CA TYR A 759 5.67 7.57 28.65
C TYR A 759 6.63 8.68 28.19
N TYR A 760 7.95 8.59 28.28
CA TYR A 760 8.83 9.73 27.98
C TYR A 760 9.93 9.45 26.95
N ARG A 761 9.81 8.35 26.21
CA ARG A 761 10.83 7.92 25.24
C ARG A 761 11.17 8.97 24.18
N ASP A 762 10.18 9.71 23.69
CA ASP A 762 10.35 10.73 22.65
C ASP A 762 10.93 12.05 23.19
N GLU A 763 10.80 12.32 24.48
CA GLU A 763 11.35 13.52 25.14
C GLU A 763 12.81 13.33 25.59
N MET A 764 13.26 12.08 25.67
CA MET A 764 14.60 11.67 26.08
C MET A 764 15.56 11.68 24.90
N THR A 765 16.67 12.41 25.03
CA THR A 765 17.73 12.39 24.02
C THR A 765 18.56 11.10 24.10
N MET A 766 19.34 10.82 23.05
CA MET A 766 20.28 9.69 23.05
C MET A 766 21.32 9.79 24.19
N ASN A 767 21.68 10.99 24.62
CA ASN A 767 22.60 11.19 25.75
C ASN A 767 21.90 10.90 27.08
N ASP A 768 20.64 11.33 27.23
CA ASP A 768 19.84 11.02 28.43
C ASP A 768 19.73 9.49 28.61
N TRP A 769 19.50 8.72 27.54
CA TRP A 769 19.48 7.24 27.60
C TRP A 769 20.85 6.60 27.89
N LYS A 770 21.96 7.20 27.43
CA LYS A 770 23.30 6.75 27.80
C LYS A 770 23.54 6.94 29.30
N LEU A 771 23.05 8.05 29.86
CA LEU A 771 23.14 8.31 31.30
C LEU A 771 22.31 7.30 32.10
N VAL A 772 21.08 6.98 31.68
CA VAL A 772 20.30 5.88 32.29
C VAL A 772 21.08 4.57 32.27
N LYS A 773 21.72 4.23 31.14
CA LYS A 773 22.52 3.00 31.03
C LYS A 773 23.76 3.05 31.93
N ALA A 774 24.40 4.21 32.07
CA ALA A 774 25.54 4.39 32.96
C ALA A 774 25.13 4.22 34.42
N PHE A 775 24.01 4.81 34.85
CA PHE A 775 23.46 4.63 36.20
C PHE A 775 23.08 3.17 36.45
N LYS A 776 22.45 2.50 35.48
CA LYS A 776 22.11 1.08 35.59
C LYS A 776 23.34 0.21 35.88
N ILE A 777 24.45 0.46 35.17
CA ILE A 777 25.69 -0.31 35.33
C ILE A 777 26.43 0.07 36.63
N LYS A 778 26.51 1.37 36.94
CA LYS A 778 27.30 1.89 38.06
C LYS A 778 26.67 1.58 39.41
N TYR A 779 25.33 1.57 39.48
CA TYR A 779 24.57 1.42 40.72
C TYR A 779 23.79 0.10 40.79
N GLU A 780 24.12 -0.87 39.93
CA GLU A 780 23.54 -2.23 39.93
C GLU A 780 22.00 -2.26 39.97
N ILE A 781 21.35 -1.32 39.29
CA ILE A 781 19.88 -1.26 39.20
C ILE A 781 19.42 -2.40 38.29
N ASP A 782 18.73 -3.41 38.82
CA ASP A 782 18.32 -4.60 38.06
C ASP A 782 17.34 -4.34 36.88
#